data_AF-A0A971KWZ5-F1
#
_entry.id   AF-A0A971KWZ5-F1
#
_cell.length_a   1.000
_cell.length_b   1.000
_cell.length_c   1.000
_cell.angle_alpha   90.00
_cell.angle_beta   90.00
_cell.angle_gamma   90.00
#
_symmetry.space_group_name_H-M   'P 1'
#
loop_
_entity.id
_entity.type
_entity.pdbx_description
1 polymer ?
#
loop_
_entity_poly.entity_id
_entity_poly.type
_entity_poly.pdbx_seq_one_letter_code
_entity_poly.pdbx_strand_id
1 'polypeptide(L)'
;MGDIMRPMGLDQLINWSLSEYKQENSVFGVKKGKFYKNRSGRRMTTVLGDKLASAVGPAAGPATQLAQNIIAAYLGGARFLELKTVQIMDGEEIRNAVPKPCITALDECYNCEWSTELTVEEAYEEYVKAWLAIHVLAPEFGISDADDFAFNMSVGYDLAGIKTEKIDNFIEGLKDASDNPVFKDGINFLKENVDLFEQVSADDIAAISPHICKAATLSTLHGCPPDEIEAISKYLLTEKHVSVFVKCNPTMLGYDYAREALDKLGYDYVAFPDTHFKGDLQYDDAVEMFGRLLPLAKEKGLAFGAKLTNTFPCDTDNNQLPAESMYMSGRSLMALTVSLATKLSEAFDGNLPISYSGGADAFNINDILGCGIAPVTMATTLLKPGGYARFNQIARKTEYMLKDNSSGKVDVQALRELRDKSYQAPSNQKSYREKVASRKTNSKLELFDCYKAPCKDGGCPINQQIPEYLKLVADGEYDQAMRVIAIDNACPTITGVLCAQPCRDKCTRLDYDTAIHMRDVKLKAADESQNSYIKSITASDLRTDKKAVVIGAGPGGVAAAVYLRRNGLEVDVFEKRAKSHGIVRYAIPDFRISEEQIDRDYDIAVAEGVNFHFNCDPDFDLAELRRDYDYVVVAVGAWAQGRSPVNEGKDKVHDALDVLLKAKEHGALDMGKRVAVVGAGDVAMDCARLAKATAGVEHVDIVYRRTEAYMPASQDEYDDALAEGVGVLELVAPVSYDGKTLRCEKMELGDYDASGRKSVKGTAEYLDLEYDFVIGATGASVNPGIFEKFGLALDERRRPKLSEVFESSESNVYVVGDCRRGPSTVVAAMGDSRTVAKEILRREGLANDFERVQVEMEQADIDKRRGVLMHTRERDTEGERCLKCDQFCEICKEVCPNRANVAISVPGYENLHQILHMDGMCNECGNCATFCPHAGLPYKDKFTLYWTREDFEDSENVGFLKLDDDRYLVRDANTQVFESGIRKNRDKRMLDGFVAMISAVEADYPWLLKYDA
;
A
#
# COMPACT_ATOMS: atom_id res chain seq x y z
N MET A 1 -25.77 4.74 -6.13
CA MET A 1 -25.40 4.40 -4.75
C MET A 1 -25.82 5.58 -3.89
N GLY A 2 -26.27 5.35 -2.66
CA GLY A 2 -26.93 6.38 -1.86
C GLY A 2 -26.00 7.44 -1.27
N ASP A 3 -24.68 7.19 -1.19
CA ASP A 3 -23.62 8.03 -0.59
C ASP A 3 -23.92 8.77 0.75
N ILE A 4 -24.99 8.36 1.42
CA ILE A 4 -25.51 8.91 2.67
C ILE A 4 -25.02 8.09 3.85
N MET A 5 -24.35 8.76 4.79
CA MET A 5 -24.06 8.20 6.10
C MET A 5 -25.27 8.43 7.02
N ARG A 6 -25.91 7.35 7.45
CA ARG A 6 -27.02 7.38 8.41
C ARG A 6 -26.49 7.27 9.84
N PRO A 7 -26.66 8.31 10.68
CA PRO A 7 -26.33 8.26 12.10
C PRO A 7 -27.06 7.11 12.81
N MET A 8 -26.36 6.44 13.74
CA MET A 8 -26.97 5.40 14.60
C MET A 8 -27.48 6.02 15.90
N GLY A 9 -28.56 5.46 16.46
CA GLY A 9 -29.00 5.80 17.83
C GLY A 9 -27.98 5.35 18.88
N LEU A 10 -28.00 5.95 20.08
CA LEU A 10 -27.12 5.53 21.17
C LEU A 10 -27.39 4.07 21.57
N ASP A 11 -28.66 3.68 21.60
CA ASP A 11 -29.11 2.32 21.84
C ASP A 11 -28.50 1.33 20.84
N GLN A 12 -28.51 1.65 19.54
CA GLN A 12 -27.89 0.83 18.51
C GLN A 12 -26.36 0.75 18.70
N LEU A 13 -25.70 1.87 19.00
CA LEU A 13 -24.24 1.91 19.25
C LEU A 13 -23.83 1.03 20.44
N ILE A 14 -24.57 1.10 21.56
CA ILE A 14 -24.32 0.30 22.75
C ILE A 14 -24.61 -1.17 22.48
N ASN A 15 -25.79 -1.49 21.94
CA ASN A 15 -26.18 -2.88 21.66
C ASN A 15 -25.25 -3.55 20.67
N TRP A 16 -24.84 -2.86 19.59
CA TRP A 16 -23.83 -3.36 18.67
C TRP A 16 -22.52 -3.61 19.42
N SER A 17 -22.00 -2.62 20.15
CA SER A 17 -20.71 -2.74 20.84
C SER A 17 -20.69 -3.93 21.81
N LEU A 18 -21.71 -4.07 22.65
CA LEU A 18 -21.79 -5.18 23.62
C LEU A 18 -21.99 -6.54 22.93
N SER A 19 -22.85 -6.61 21.90
CA SER A 19 -23.12 -7.85 21.17
C SER A 19 -21.90 -8.35 20.42
N GLU A 20 -21.25 -7.46 19.66
CA GLU A 20 -20.03 -7.80 18.92
C GLU A 20 -18.90 -8.16 19.90
N TYR A 21 -18.76 -7.45 21.03
CA TYR A 21 -17.73 -7.78 22.01
C TYR A 21 -17.94 -9.17 22.59
N LYS A 22 -19.17 -9.51 22.96
CA LYS A 22 -19.53 -10.81 23.53
C LYS A 22 -19.35 -11.96 22.55
N GLN A 23 -19.72 -11.76 21.28
CA GLN A 23 -19.74 -12.83 20.27
C GLN A 23 -18.43 -12.95 19.49
N GLU A 24 -17.80 -11.83 19.15
CA GLU A 24 -16.68 -11.76 18.22
C GLU A 24 -15.36 -11.28 18.86
N ASN A 25 -15.39 -10.91 20.15
CA ASN A 25 -14.29 -10.22 20.81
C ASN A 25 -13.79 -9.01 19.99
N SER A 26 -14.70 -8.26 19.38
CA SER A 26 -14.42 -6.99 18.72
C SER A 26 -15.51 -5.97 18.94
N VAL A 27 -15.22 -4.71 18.67
CA VAL A 27 -16.22 -3.63 18.63
C VAL A 27 -15.96 -2.78 17.40
N PHE A 28 -16.98 -2.64 16.57
CA PHE A 28 -16.90 -2.07 15.22
C PHE A 28 -15.69 -2.63 14.48
N GLY A 29 -15.46 -3.94 14.56
CA GLY A 29 -14.35 -4.67 13.95
C GLY A 29 -12.94 -4.36 14.46
N VAL A 30 -12.76 -3.58 15.53
CA VAL A 30 -11.50 -3.50 16.29
C VAL A 30 -11.45 -4.69 17.25
N LYS A 31 -10.51 -5.62 17.03
CA LYS A 31 -10.36 -6.81 17.87
C LYS A 31 -9.91 -6.44 19.29
N LYS A 32 -10.40 -7.15 20.30
CA LYS A 32 -10.08 -6.98 21.74
C LYS A 32 -8.58 -6.99 22.02
N GLY A 33 -7.81 -7.82 21.31
CA GLY A 33 -6.35 -7.85 21.42
C GLY A 33 -5.65 -6.54 21.00
N LYS A 34 -6.35 -5.66 20.29
CA LYS A 34 -5.90 -4.32 19.89
C LYS A 34 -6.48 -3.21 20.77
N PHE A 35 -7.28 -3.53 21.78
CA PHE A 35 -7.72 -2.53 22.74
C PHE A 35 -6.53 -2.00 23.53
N TYR A 36 -6.41 -0.68 23.59
CA TYR A 36 -5.38 -0.03 24.38
C TYR A 36 -5.89 0.27 25.79
N LYS A 37 -5.16 -0.25 26.77
CA LYS A 37 -5.31 0.03 28.20
C LYS A 37 -3.97 0.53 28.72
N ASN A 38 -3.91 1.74 29.26
CA ASN A 38 -2.68 2.27 29.84
C ASN A 38 -2.23 1.42 31.04
N ARG A 39 -1.05 0.81 30.96
CA ARG A 39 -0.51 -0.09 32.01
C ARG A 39 0.43 0.63 32.96
N SER A 40 1.06 1.71 32.51
CA SER A 40 1.96 2.53 33.31
C SER A 40 1.26 3.36 34.40
N GLY A 41 -0.03 3.65 34.22
CA GLY A 41 -0.80 4.58 35.07
C GLY A 41 -0.41 6.06 34.88
N ARG A 42 0.58 6.37 34.03
CA ARG A 42 0.99 7.75 33.73
C ARG A 42 -0.09 8.45 32.91
N ARG A 43 -0.30 9.74 33.18
CA ARG A 43 -1.20 10.59 32.40
C ARG A 43 -0.48 11.84 31.93
N MET A 44 -0.90 12.33 30.78
CA MET A 44 -0.43 13.59 30.24
C MET A 44 -1.45 14.68 30.54
N THR A 45 -1.03 15.73 31.25
CA THR A 45 -1.84 16.94 31.36
C THR A 45 -1.59 17.79 30.11
N THR A 46 -2.61 18.06 29.29
CA THR A 46 -2.47 18.91 28.09
C THR A 46 -2.38 20.38 28.48
N VAL A 47 -1.98 21.22 27.53
CA VAL A 47 -2.07 22.69 27.67
C VAL A 47 -3.51 23.17 27.85
N LEU A 48 -4.50 22.38 27.41
CA LEU A 48 -5.93 22.63 27.58
C LEU A 48 -6.45 22.18 28.97
N GLY A 49 -5.59 21.56 29.78
CA GLY A 49 -5.91 21.07 31.13
C GLY A 49 -6.57 19.69 31.18
N ASP A 50 -6.59 18.93 30.08
CA ASP A 50 -7.10 17.55 30.03
C ASP A 50 -6.07 16.56 30.58
N LYS A 51 -6.52 15.45 31.17
CA LYS A 51 -5.63 14.41 31.71
C LYS A 51 -5.73 13.11 30.91
N LEU A 52 -4.91 13.00 29.88
CA LEU A 52 -5.01 11.93 28.90
C LEU A 52 -4.20 10.68 29.28
N ALA A 53 -4.75 9.48 29.05
CA ALA A 53 -4.04 8.21 29.22
C ALA A 53 -3.20 7.79 27.98
N SER A 54 -3.17 8.63 26.94
CA SER A 54 -2.40 8.50 25.71
C SER A 54 -2.18 9.89 25.13
N ALA A 55 -1.06 10.14 24.45
CA ALA A 55 -0.77 11.45 23.86
C ALA A 55 -1.28 11.60 22.42
N VAL A 56 -1.90 10.56 21.87
CA VAL A 56 -2.26 10.47 20.46
C VAL A 56 -3.76 10.40 20.22
N GLY A 57 -4.19 10.73 19.00
CA GLY A 57 -5.55 10.51 18.56
C GLY A 57 -5.77 10.86 17.08
N PRO A 58 -7.01 10.76 16.58
CA PRO A 58 -7.31 11.10 15.20
C PRO A 58 -7.31 12.62 14.98
N ALA A 59 -6.83 13.06 13.81
CA ALA A 59 -6.99 14.44 13.37
C ALA A 59 -8.41 14.67 12.83
N ALA A 60 -8.82 15.93 12.69
CA ALA A 60 -10.08 16.28 12.03
C ALA A 60 -10.13 15.66 10.62
N GLY A 61 -11.01 14.68 10.43
CA GLY A 61 -11.05 13.89 9.21
C GLY A 61 -12.11 12.79 9.27
N PRO A 62 -12.16 11.89 8.28
CA PRO A 62 -13.15 10.82 8.21
C PRO A 62 -13.21 9.95 9.48
N ALA A 63 -12.08 9.83 10.18
CA ALA A 63 -11.96 9.04 11.40
C ALA A 63 -12.70 9.61 12.61
N THR A 64 -13.19 10.86 12.55
CA THR A 64 -13.93 11.55 13.62
C THR A 64 -15.28 12.08 13.16
N GLN A 65 -15.85 11.51 12.11
CA GLN A 65 -17.13 11.95 11.53
C GLN A 65 -18.35 11.28 12.18
N LEU A 66 -18.26 9.97 12.46
CA LEU A 66 -19.36 9.19 13.06
C LEU A 66 -18.98 8.68 14.46
N ALA A 67 -19.97 8.43 15.31
CA ALA A 67 -19.78 8.00 16.69
C ALA A 67 -19.02 6.67 16.78
N GLN A 68 -19.33 5.70 15.91
CA GLN A 68 -18.61 4.43 15.84
C GLN A 68 -17.14 4.60 15.42
N ASN A 69 -16.83 5.61 14.60
CA ASN A 69 -15.45 5.91 14.19
C ASN A 69 -14.64 6.40 15.40
N ILE A 70 -15.26 7.27 16.21
CA ILE A 70 -14.69 7.79 17.47
C ILE A 70 -14.51 6.67 18.49
N ILE A 71 -15.51 5.81 18.69
CA ILE A 71 -15.44 4.66 19.60
C ILE A 71 -14.30 3.73 19.15
N ALA A 72 -14.22 3.38 17.86
CA ALA A 72 -13.14 2.55 17.33
C ALA A 72 -11.75 3.17 17.53
N ALA A 73 -11.61 4.48 17.34
CA ALA A 73 -10.37 5.20 17.62
C ALA A 73 -9.98 5.14 19.11
N TYR A 74 -10.94 5.39 20.00
CA TYR A 74 -10.72 5.32 21.46
C TYR A 74 -10.26 3.93 21.89
N LEU A 75 -10.95 2.88 21.43
CA LEU A 75 -10.58 1.49 21.70
C LEU A 75 -9.17 1.19 21.21
N GLY A 76 -8.79 1.69 20.03
CA GLY A 76 -7.43 1.56 19.49
C GLY A 76 -6.35 2.25 20.33
N GLY A 77 -6.68 3.29 21.11
CA GLY A 77 -5.74 4.02 21.98
C GLY A 77 -5.68 5.52 21.76
N ALA A 78 -6.60 6.08 20.96
CA ALA A 78 -6.78 7.52 20.87
C ALA A 78 -7.31 8.10 22.19
N ARG A 79 -6.77 9.22 22.64
CA ARG A 79 -7.28 10.00 23.78
C ARG A 79 -7.41 11.49 23.51
N PHE A 80 -6.81 12.03 22.43
CA PHE A 80 -7.06 13.40 22.00
C PHE A 80 -7.78 13.38 20.64
N LEU A 81 -9.09 13.55 20.65
CA LEU A 81 -9.92 13.42 19.45
C LEU A 81 -10.27 14.79 18.88
N GLU A 82 -9.69 15.09 17.73
CA GLU A 82 -10.00 16.30 16.98
C GLU A 82 -11.21 16.04 16.08
N LEU A 83 -12.34 16.64 16.45
CA LEU A 83 -13.63 16.39 15.80
C LEU A 83 -13.63 16.95 14.37
N LYS A 84 -14.39 16.33 13.47
CA LYS A 84 -14.48 16.80 12.09
C LYS A 84 -15.06 18.21 12.05
N THR A 85 -14.47 19.06 11.20
CA THR A 85 -14.85 20.47 11.07
C THR A 85 -16.30 20.65 10.64
N VAL A 86 -17.03 21.51 11.36
CA VAL A 86 -18.37 22.00 10.98
C VAL A 86 -18.30 23.38 10.31
N GLN A 87 -19.27 23.65 9.44
CA GLN A 87 -19.31 24.79 8.52
C GLN A 87 -20.78 25.19 8.23
N ILE A 88 -21.04 26.37 7.64
CA ILE A 88 -22.42 26.79 7.32
C ILE A 88 -23.03 25.86 6.26
N MET A 89 -22.26 25.55 5.22
CA MET A 89 -22.58 24.56 4.20
C MET A 89 -22.39 23.17 4.79
N ASP A 90 -23.48 22.42 4.90
CA ASP A 90 -23.55 21.13 5.58
C ASP A 90 -24.56 20.17 4.92
N GLY A 91 -24.59 18.91 5.35
CA GLY A 91 -25.53 17.91 4.84
C GLY A 91 -25.48 17.71 3.32
N GLU A 92 -26.63 17.84 2.66
CA GLU A 92 -26.75 17.58 1.21
C GLU A 92 -25.92 18.57 0.37
N GLU A 93 -25.80 19.83 0.81
CA GLU A 93 -25.06 20.86 0.06
C GLU A 93 -23.57 20.50 -0.05
N ILE A 94 -22.95 20.10 1.06
CA ILE A 94 -21.55 19.68 1.06
C ILE A 94 -21.34 18.33 0.37
N ARG A 95 -22.27 17.37 0.49
CA ARG A 95 -22.18 16.08 -0.22
C ARG A 95 -22.12 16.29 -1.73
N ASN A 96 -22.98 17.15 -2.26
CA ASN A 96 -22.99 17.50 -3.67
C ASN A 96 -21.74 18.29 -4.12
N ALA A 97 -21.08 18.98 -3.19
CA ALA A 97 -19.87 19.75 -3.48
C ALA A 97 -18.58 18.91 -3.45
N VAL A 98 -18.59 17.70 -2.89
CA VAL A 98 -17.40 16.84 -2.74
C VAL A 98 -17.40 15.74 -3.81
N PRO A 99 -16.50 15.80 -4.81
CA PRO A 99 -16.41 14.75 -5.82
C PRO A 99 -16.05 13.40 -5.22
N LYS A 100 -16.70 12.33 -5.71
CA LYS A 100 -16.46 10.95 -5.27
C LYS A 100 -15.78 10.13 -6.38
N PRO A 101 -14.81 9.25 -6.05
CA PRO A 101 -14.22 9.05 -4.73
C PRO A 101 -13.41 10.28 -4.27
N CYS A 102 -13.43 10.56 -2.96
CA CYS A 102 -12.79 11.75 -2.39
C CYS A 102 -11.44 11.49 -1.71
N ILE A 103 -11.00 10.23 -1.59
CA ILE A 103 -9.75 9.82 -0.93
C ILE A 103 -8.96 8.82 -1.77
N THR A 104 -7.65 9.03 -1.87
CA THR A 104 -6.69 8.03 -2.35
C THR A 104 -5.43 8.05 -1.49
N ALA A 105 -5.12 6.94 -0.80
CA ALA A 105 -4.11 6.89 0.27
C ALA A 105 -2.95 5.91 0.03
N LEU A 106 -2.58 5.63 -1.24
CA LEU A 106 -1.55 4.63 -1.58
C LEU A 106 -0.21 4.88 -0.86
N ASP A 107 0.46 5.99 -1.18
CA ASP A 107 1.71 6.40 -0.55
C ASP A 107 1.52 7.74 0.16
N GLU A 108 1.52 8.82 -0.60
CA GLU A 108 0.85 10.05 -0.21
C GLU A 108 -0.64 9.78 -0.13
N CYS A 109 -1.32 10.54 0.73
CA CYS A 109 -2.76 10.53 0.76
C CYS A 109 -3.30 11.84 0.24
N TYR A 110 -4.07 11.75 -0.83
CA TYR A 110 -4.78 12.87 -1.41
C TYR A 110 -6.26 12.81 -1.00
N ASN A 111 -6.81 13.96 -0.63
CA ASN A 111 -8.24 14.12 -0.37
C ASN A 111 -8.77 15.44 -0.96
N CYS A 112 -10.03 15.45 -1.38
CA CYS A 112 -10.74 16.68 -1.80
C CYS A 112 -11.86 17.09 -0.83
N GLU A 113 -12.16 16.30 0.19
CA GLU A 113 -13.14 16.61 1.24
C GLU A 113 -12.53 17.51 2.33
N TRP A 114 -13.23 18.57 2.76
CA TRP A 114 -12.73 19.53 3.76
C TRP A 114 -13.54 19.61 5.08
N SER A 115 -14.81 19.19 5.12
CA SER A 115 -15.67 19.30 6.31
C SER A 115 -16.63 18.12 6.42
N THR A 116 -17.33 18.00 7.55
CA THR A 116 -18.29 16.89 7.76
C THR A 116 -19.37 16.90 6.69
N GLU A 117 -19.74 15.72 6.19
CA GLU A 117 -20.83 15.53 5.24
C GLU A 117 -22.20 15.39 5.92
N LEU A 118 -22.20 15.37 7.26
CA LEU A 118 -23.39 15.48 8.09
C LEU A 118 -23.87 16.93 8.16
N THR A 119 -25.12 17.14 8.54
CA THR A 119 -25.54 18.47 9.04
C THR A 119 -24.78 18.80 10.33
N VAL A 120 -24.70 20.10 10.67
CA VAL A 120 -24.05 20.55 11.92
C VAL A 120 -24.71 19.93 13.15
N GLU A 121 -26.05 19.79 13.12
CA GLU A 121 -26.82 19.16 14.19
C GLU A 121 -26.52 17.66 14.29
N GLU A 122 -26.57 16.91 13.20
CA GLU A 122 -26.19 15.49 13.21
C GLU A 122 -24.75 15.28 13.69
N ALA A 123 -23.80 16.12 13.27
CA ALA A 123 -22.42 16.05 13.75
C ALA A 123 -22.33 16.28 15.27
N TYR A 124 -23.05 17.28 15.80
CA TYR A 124 -23.14 17.52 17.23
C TYR A 124 -23.67 16.27 17.97
N GLU A 125 -24.77 15.70 17.49
CA GLU A 125 -25.39 14.52 18.09
C GLU A 125 -24.46 13.30 18.06
N GLU A 126 -23.74 13.06 16.97
CA GLU A 126 -22.74 11.98 16.87
C GLU A 126 -21.65 12.12 17.94
N TYR A 127 -21.21 13.36 18.22
CA TYR A 127 -20.20 13.62 19.25
C TYR A 127 -20.75 13.40 20.66
N VAL A 128 -21.99 13.83 20.93
CA VAL A 128 -22.68 13.55 22.21
C VAL A 128 -22.84 12.04 22.42
N LYS A 129 -23.29 11.31 21.39
CA LYS A 129 -23.44 9.84 21.46
C LYS A 129 -22.12 9.15 21.70
N ALA A 130 -21.05 9.57 21.02
CA ALA A 130 -19.72 9.04 21.22
C ALA A 130 -19.18 9.28 22.64
N TRP A 131 -19.42 10.47 23.20
CA TRP A 131 -19.06 10.82 24.57
C TRP A 131 -19.74 9.89 25.59
N LEU A 132 -21.07 9.77 25.50
CA LEU A 132 -21.86 8.88 26.36
C LEU A 132 -21.41 7.42 26.23
N ALA A 133 -21.25 6.94 24.99
CA ALA A 133 -20.86 5.56 24.73
C ALA A 133 -19.48 5.22 25.28
N ILE A 134 -18.48 6.09 25.11
CA ILE A 134 -17.13 5.85 25.65
C ILE A 134 -17.17 5.77 27.18
N HIS A 135 -17.94 6.63 27.85
CA HIS A 135 -18.00 6.65 29.32
C HIS A 135 -18.56 5.38 29.95
N VAL A 136 -19.40 4.62 29.24
CA VAL A 136 -19.92 3.33 29.72
C VAL A 136 -19.14 2.14 29.15
N LEU A 137 -18.69 2.20 27.89
CA LEU A 137 -17.96 1.10 27.26
C LEU A 137 -16.51 0.96 27.77
N ALA A 138 -15.86 2.07 28.11
CA ALA A 138 -14.49 2.05 28.64
C ALA A 138 -14.38 1.26 29.97
N PRO A 139 -15.22 1.52 31.00
CA PRO A 139 -15.22 0.72 32.22
C PRO A 139 -15.74 -0.70 31.97
N GLU A 140 -16.79 -0.87 31.16
CA GLU A 140 -17.35 -2.20 30.82
C GLU A 140 -16.29 -3.14 30.23
N PHE A 141 -15.45 -2.63 29.33
CA PHE A 141 -14.37 -3.42 28.73
C PHE A 141 -13.07 -3.40 29.54
N GLY A 142 -13.09 -2.81 30.74
CA GLY A 142 -11.94 -2.73 31.64
C GLY A 142 -10.77 -1.90 31.08
N ILE A 143 -11.05 -0.92 30.22
CA ILE A 143 -10.07 -0.03 29.56
C ILE A 143 -9.68 1.12 30.48
N SER A 144 -10.66 1.84 31.02
CA SER A 144 -10.48 2.97 31.93
C SER A 144 -11.71 3.11 32.83
N ASP A 145 -11.50 3.46 34.10
CA ASP A 145 -12.50 3.77 35.11
C ASP A 145 -12.57 5.29 35.42
N ALA A 146 -11.86 6.09 34.63
CA ALA A 146 -11.76 7.53 34.84
C ALA A 146 -11.80 8.26 33.50
N ASP A 147 -12.19 9.53 33.55
CA ASP A 147 -12.13 10.44 32.42
C ASP A 147 -10.68 10.62 31.97
N ASP A 148 -10.34 10.03 30.82
CA ASP A 148 -8.97 9.85 30.34
C ASP A 148 -8.74 10.30 28.88
N PHE A 149 -9.75 10.94 28.27
CA PHE A 149 -9.73 11.45 26.91
C PHE A 149 -10.27 12.88 26.84
N ALA A 150 -10.10 13.53 25.70
CA ALA A 150 -10.63 14.86 25.45
C ALA A 150 -11.06 15.02 24.00
N PHE A 151 -12.13 15.77 23.80
CA PHE A 151 -12.54 16.28 22.50
C PHE A 151 -11.97 17.68 22.28
N ASN A 152 -11.63 17.94 21.03
CA ASN A 152 -11.27 19.25 20.54
C ASN A 152 -12.14 19.53 19.31
N MET A 153 -13.13 20.41 19.45
CA MET A 153 -14.07 20.71 18.38
C MET A 153 -13.34 21.41 17.23
N SER A 154 -13.81 21.27 16.00
CA SER A 154 -13.22 21.99 14.87
C SER A 154 -14.30 22.84 14.21
N VAL A 155 -14.03 24.14 14.10
CA VAL A 155 -14.91 25.09 13.44
C VAL A 155 -14.12 25.78 12.33
N GLY A 156 -14.76 26.01 11.20
CA GLY A 156 -14.21 26.82 10.13
C GLY A 156 -15.30 27.70 9.56
N TYR A 157 -14.96 28.96 9.24
CA TYR A 157 -15.66 29.97 8.41
C TYR A 157 -15.09 31.35 8.75
N ASP A 158 -15.72 32.42 8.27
CA ASP A 158 -15.55 33.76 8.83
C ASP A 158 -16.27 33.92 10.18
N LEU A 159 -16.00 35.01 10.88
CA LEU A 159 -16.58 35.35 12.17
C LEU A 159 -18.10 35.51 12.10
N ALA A 160 -18.62 36.04 10.98
CA ALA A 160 -20.04 36.17 10.76
C ALA A 160 -20.71 34.78 10.74
N GLY A 161 -20.10 33.81 10.04
CA GLY A 161 -20.53 32.42 10.00
C GLY A 161 -20.48 31.73 11.35
N ILE A 162 -19.39 31.92 12.09
CA ILE A 162 -19.23 31.35 13.44
C ILE A 162 -20.28 31.88 14.42
N LYS A 163 -20.75 33.13 14.23
CA LYS A 163 -21.81 33.76 15.02
C LYS A 163 -23.22 33.38 14.59
N THR A 164 -23.40 32.61 13.52
CA THR A 164 -24.73 32.12 13.14
C THR A 164 -25.27 31.20 14.22
N GLU A 165 -26.57 31.22 14.44
CA GLU A 165 -27.25 30.36 15.43
C GLU A 165 -26.88 28.89 15.26
N LYS A 166 -26.75 28.42 14.00
CA LYS A 166 -26.34 27.04 13.67
C LYS A 166 -24.99 26.66 14.30
N ILE A 167 -23.95 27.48 14.08
CA ILE A 167 -22.59 27.21 14.59
C ILE A 167 -22.48 27.56 16.08
N ASP A 168 -23.18 28.59 16.53
CA ASP A 168 -23.23 29.00 17.92
C ASP A 168 -23.78 27.88 18.82
N ASN A 169 -24.91 27.28 18.40
CA ASN A 169 -25.54 26.16 19.09
C ASN A 169 -24.62 24.94 19.15
N PHE A 170 -23.83 24.68 18.11
CA PHE A 170 -22.81 23.62 18.11
C PHE A 170 -21.71 23.88 19.16
N ILE A 171 -21.17 25.10 19.21
CA ILE A 171 -20.11 25.47 20.15
C ILE A 171 -20.62 25.44 21.60
N GLU A 172 -21.75 26.09 21.88
CA GLU A 172 -22.33 26.12 23.22
C GLU A 172 -22.82 24.75 23.67
N GLY A 173 -23.45 23.99 22.76
CA GLY A 173 -23.93 22.64 23.05
C GLY A 173 -22.80 21.66 23.37
N LEU A 174 -21.67 21.71 22.65
CA LEU A 174 -20.51 20.88 23.01
C LEU A 174 -19.80 21.34 24.28
N LYS A 175 -19.91 22.61 24.67
CA LYS A 175 -19.42 23.06 25.99
C LYS A 175 -20.26 22.51 27.12
N ASP A 176 -21.57 22.49 26.94
CA ASP A 176 -22.53 21.97 27.90
C ASP A 176 -23.75 21.38 27.19
N ALA A 177 -23.79 20.04 27.14
CA ALA A 177 -24.88 19.29 26.53
C ALA A 177 -26.02 19.01 27.51
N SER A 178 -26.02 19.60 28.72
CA SER A 178 -27.00 19.29 29.77
C SER A 178 -28.44 19.53 29.33
N ASP A 179 -28.66 20.47 28.41
CA ASP A 179 -29.97 20.78 27.84
C ASP A 179 -30.30 20.06 26.53
N ASN A 180 -29.32 19.38 25.92
CA ASN A 180 -29.49 18.68 24.66
C ASN A 180 -30.38 17.43 24.81
N PRO A 181 -31.38 17.22 23.93
CA PRO A 181 -32.24 16.04 23.98
C PRO A 181 -31.48 14.72 23.89
N VAL A 182 -30.53 14.59 22.96
CA VAL A 182 -29.71 13.37 22.79
C VAL A 182 -28.90 13.06 24.03
N PHE A 183 -28.38 14.06 24.75
CA PHE A 183 -27.71 13.83 26.02
C PHE A 183 -28.67 13.34 27.11
N LYS A 184 -29.82 14.03 27.29
CA LYS A 184 -30.83 13.66 28.29
C LYS A 184 -31.40 12.26 28.03
N ASP A 185 -31.81 12.01 26.80
CA ASP A 185 -32.37 10.74 26.37
C ASP A 185 -31.33 9.63 26.43
N GLY A 186 -30.07 9.93 26.09
CA GLY A 186 -28.97 8.99 26.23
C GLY A 186 -28.68 8.61 27.68
N ILE A 187 -28.65 9.57 28.61
CA ILE A 187 -28.51 9.29 30.04
C ILE A 187 -29.70 8.48 30.57
N ASN A 188 -30.92 8.79 30.15
CA ASN A 188 -32.12 8.05 30.54
C ASN A 188 -32.06 6.61 30.02
N PHE A 189 -31.74 6.42 28.74
CA PHE A 189 -31.54 5.13 28.12
C PHE A 189 -30.52 4.30 28.90
N LEU A 190 -29.34 4.86 29.21
CA LEU A 190 -28.31 4.17 29.97
C LEU A 190 -28.77 3.78 31.36
N LYS A 191 -29.53 4.64 32.06
CA LYS A 191 -30.09 4.32 33.39
C LYS A 191 -31.15 3.22 33.35
N GLU A 192 -32.06 3.28 32.37
CA GLU A 192 -33.10 2.27 32.18
C GLU A 192 -32.52 0.92 31.76
N ASN A 193 -31.34 0.93 31.14
CA ASN A 193 -30.66 -0.24 30.63
C ASN A 193 -29.32 -0.50 31.34
N VAL A 194 -29.18 -0.09 32.61
CA VAL A 194 -27.95 -0.31 33.39
C VAL A 194 -27.61 -1.80 33.52
N ASP A 195 -28.64 -2.66 33.49
CA ASP A 195 -28.51 -4.12 33.53
C ASP A 195 -27.83 -4.71 32.27
N LEU A 196 -27.62 -3.92 31.21
CA LEU A 196 -26.80 -4.33 30.06
C LEU A 196 -25.30 -4.40 30.38
N PHE A 197 -24.86 -3.75 31.47
CA PHE A 197 -23.46 -3.61 31.83
C PHE A 197 -23.13 -4.44 33.08
N GLU A 198 -21.94 -5.05 33.09
CA GLU A 198 -21.43 -5.79 34.25
C GLU A 198 -20.54 -4.93 35.15
N GLN A 199 -19.90 -3.89 34.61
CA GLN A 199 -18.93 -3.05 35.34
C GLN A 199 -19.38 -1.60 35.53
N VAL A 200 -20.58 -1.23 35.05
CA VAL A 200 -21.10 0.13 35.11
C VAL A 200 -22.29 0.20 36.06
N SER A 201 -22.24 1.13 37.01
CA SER A 201 -23.33 1.39 37.94
C SER A 201 -24.18 2.60 37.52
N ALA A 202 -25.37 2.72 38.12
CA ALA A 202 -26.22 3.90 37.94
C ALA A 202 -25.53 5.20 38.42
N ASP A 203 -24.65 5.10 39.43
CA ASP A 203 -23.86 6.22 39.93
C ASP A 203 -22.79 6.65 38.90
N ASP A 204 -22.16 5.69 38.22
CA ASP A 204 -21.21 5.99 37.13
C ASP A 204 -21.91 6.72 35.99
N ILE A 205 -23.12 6.29 35.61
CA ILE A 205 -23.93 6.95 34.58
C ILE A 205 -24.35 8.36 35.03
N ALA A 206 -24.72 8.52 36.31
CA ALA A 206 -25.08 9.84 36.85
C ALA A 206 -23.88 10.79 36.95
N ALA A 207 -22.66 10.25 37.02
CA ALA A 207 -21.42 11.03 37.06
C ALA A 207 -20.92 11.46 35.67
N ILE A 208 -21.51 10.98 34.57
CA ILE A 208 -21.14 11.39 33.22
C ILE A 208 -21.39 12.90 33.07
N SER A 209 -20.32 13.64 32.82
CA SER A 209 -20.37 15.10 32.69
C SER A 209 -21.10 15.50 31.40
N PRO A 210 -22.02 16.50 31.45
CA PRO A 210 -22.54 17.14 30.25
C PRO A 210 -21.54 18.11 29.60
N HIS A 211 -20.43 18.43 30.27
CA HIS A 211 -19.39 19.31 29.73
C HIS A 211 -18.42 18.51 28.85
N ILE A 212 -18.65 18.51 27.54
CA ILE A 212 -17.99 17.61 26.58
C ILE A 212 -16.68 18.19 26.05
N CYS A 213 -16.64 19.50 25.74
CA CYS A 213 -15.52 20.11 25.05
C CYS A 213 -15.28 21.56 25.49
N LYS A 214 -14.01 21.91 25.74
CA LYS A 214 -13.58 23.25 26.19
C LYS A 214 -12.54 23.90 25.29
N ALA A 215 -12.29 23.31 24.13
CA ALA A 215 -11.25 23.74 23.20
C ALA A 215 -11.70 23.58 21.76
N ALA A 216 -11.27 24.50 20.90
CA ALA A 216 -11.56 24.50 19.48
C ALA A 216 -10.27 24.61 18.65
N THR A 217 -10.17 23.79 17.60
CA THR A 217 -9.28 24.06 16.47
C THR A 217 -10.01 24.94 15.47
N LEU A 218 -9.43 26.11 15.19
CA LEU A 218 -9.88 27.00 14.12
C LEU A 218 -9.27 26.52 12.80
N SER A 219 -10.11 25.93 11.96
CA SER A 219 -9.79 25.48 10.60
C SER A 219 -10.20 26.56 9.60
N THR A 220 -9.28 27.43 9.22
CA THR A 220 -9.57 28.52 8.30
C THR A 220 -9.61 28.03 6.85
N LEU A 221 -10.45 28.65 6.03
CA LEU A 221 -10.43 28.44 4.58
C LEU A 221 -9.14 29.03 3.98
N HIS A 222 -8.64 28.42 2.91
CA HIS A 222 -7.56 29.00 2.11
C HIS A 222 -7.96 30.41 1.66
N GLY A 223 -7.10 31.40 1.88
CA GLY A 223 -7.45 32.81 1.62
C GLY A 223 -7.99 33.59 2.82
N CYS A 224 -8.18 32.98 3.99
CA CYS A 224 -8.73 33.69 5.16
C CYS A 224 -7.77 34.78 5.66
N PRO A 225 -8.19 36.05 5.72
CA PRO A 225 -7.34 37.17 6.15
C PRO A 225 -6.85 37.02 7.60
N PRO A 226 -5.60 37.39 7.94
CA PRO A 226 -5.06 37.24 9.30
C PRO A 226 -5.88 37.97 10.38
N ASP A 227 -6.44 39.13 10.06
CA ASP A 227 -7.31 39.90 10.96
C ASP A 227 -8.62 39.18 11.27
N GLU A 228 -9.16 38.45 10.31
CA GLU A 228 -10.34 37.60 10.49
C GLU A 228 -10.02 36.41 11.42
N ILE A 229 -8.87 35.74 11.21
CA ILE A 229 -8.39 34.65 12.07
C ILE A 229 -8.21 35.15 13.52
N GLU A 230 -7.61 36.33 13.68
CA GLU A 230 -7.43 36.96 14.99
C GLU A 230 -8.77 37.31 15.63
N ALA A 231 -9.71 37.87 14.87
CA ALA A 231 -11.02 38.25 15.37
C ALA A 231 -11.83 37.02 15.85
N ILE A 232 -11.79 35.92 15.09
CA ILE A 232 -12.40 34.66 15.48
C ILE A 232 -11.73 34.11 16.74
N SER A 233 -10.40 34.06 16.77
CA SER A 233 -9.66 33.55 17.93
C SER A 233 -9.96 34.36 19.19
N LYS A 234 -10.04 35.69 19.08
CA LYS A 234 -10.46 36.57 20.18
C LYS A 234 -11.88 36.24 20.62
N TYR A 235 -12.83 36.14 19.69
CA TYR A 235 -14.22 35.80 20.00
C TYR A 235 -14.33 34.46 20.75
N LEU A 236 -13.61 33.44 20.29
CA LEU A 236 -13.59 32.13 20.93
C LEU A 236 -13.00 32.18 22.35
N LEU A 237 -11.93 32.95 22.56
CA LEU A 237 -11.28 33.12 23.87
C LEU A 237 -12.10 33.99 24.84
N THR A 238 -12.72 35.06 24.35
CA THR A 238 -13.36 36.08 25.21
C THR A 238 -14.84 35.88 25.39
N GLU A 239 -15.59 35.56 24.33
CA GLU A 239 -17.04 35.42 24.39
C GLU A 239 -17.43 33.95 24.60
N LYS A 240 -16.78 33.03 23.89
CA LYS A 240 -17.06 31.60 24.01
C LYS A 240 -16.30 30.91 25.14
N HIS A 241 -15.26 31.54 25.67
CA HIS A 241 -14.42 31.04 26.75
C HIS A 241 -13.86 29.62 26.50
N VAL A 242 -13.41 29.35 25.28
CA VAL A 242 -12.76 28.08 24.92
C VAL A 242 -11.30 28.31 24.56
N SER A 243 -10.44 27.33 24.87
CA SER A 243 -9.05 27.35 24.42
C SER A 243 -8.97 27.17 22.90
N VAL A 244 -7.97 27.75 22.24
CA VAL A 244 -7.92 27.81 20.77
C VAL A 244 -6.60 27.29 20.22
N PHE A 245 -6.68 26.38 19.25
CA PHE A 245 -5.57 26.07 18.35
C PHE A 245 -5.86 26.62 16.95
N VAL A 246 -4.97 27.43 16.39
CA VAL A 246 -5.10 27.90 15.00
C VAL A 246 -4.40 26.92 14.07
N LYS A 247 -5.10 26.43 13.03
CA LYS A 247 -4.51 25.55 12.02
C LYS A 247 -3.47 26.30 11.19
N CYS A 248 -2.26 25.76 11.09
CA CYS A 248 -1.15 26.32 10.33
C CYS A 248 -0.68 25.32 9.25
N ASN A 249 -0.61 25.78 8.01
CA ASN A 249 -0.19 24.99 6.86
C ASN A 249 1.29 25.25 6.49
N PRO A 250 2.01 24.27 5.92
CA PRO A 250 3.39 24.46 5.46
C PRO A 250 3.57 25.52 4.38
N THR A 251 2.49 26.03 3.78
CA THR A 251 2.50 27.21 2.90
C THR A 251 3.20 28.41 3.56
N MET A 252 3.17 28.52 4.89
CA MET A 252 3.92 29.53 5.67
C MET A 252 5.46 29.45 5.53
N LEU A 253 6.01 28.36 4.98
CA LEU A 253 7.44 28.24 4.70
C LEU A 253 7.85 28.98 3.42
N GLY A 254 6.90 29.28 2.54
CA GLY A 254 7.14 29.83 1.21
C GLY A 254 7.34 28.75 0.13
N TYR A 255 7.00 29.10 -1.11
CA TYR A 255 6.98 28.17 -2.24
C TYR A 255 8.36 27.54 -2.49
N ASP A 256 9.41 28.36 -2.59
CA ASP A 256 10.76 27.89 -2.91
C ASP A 256 11.27 26.87 -1.88
N TYR A 257 11.02 27.12 -0.60
CA TYR A 257 11.40 26.19 0.47
C TYR A 257 10.65 24.87 0.36
N ALA A 258 9.33 24.92 0.17
CA ALA A 258 8.52 23.72 0.06
C ALA A 258 8.90 22.88 -1.17
N ARG A 259 9.16 23.54 -2.30
CA ARG A 259 9.62 22.91 -3.54
C ARG A 259 10.97 22.23 -3.35
N GLU A 260 11.97 22.96 -2.84
CA GLU A 260 13.31 22.42 -2.58
C GLU A 260 13.27 21.25 -1.59
N ALA A 261 12.45 21.34 -0.54
CA ALA A 261 12.31 20.27 0.45
C ALA A 261 11.72 18.99 -0.12
N LEU A 262 10.65 19.10 -0.93
CA LEU A 262 10.03 17.95 -1.57
C LEU A 262 10.91 17.34 -2.66
N ASP A 263 11.66 18.16 -3.42
CA ASP A 263 12.60 17.69 -4.43
C ASP A 263 13.75 16.88 -3.80
N LYS A 264 14.32 17.38 -2.70
CA LYS A 264 15.34 16.65 -1.91
C LYS A 264 14.86 15.31 -1.37
N LEU A 265 13.56 15.17 -1.17
CA LEU A 265 12.92 13.95 -0.68
C LEU A 265 12.42 13.04 -1.82
N GLY A 266 12.59 13.43 -3.09
CA GLY A 266 12.15 12.66 -4.26
C GLY A 266 10.66 12.81 -4.62
N TYR A 267 9.99 13.86 -4.16
CA TYR A 267 8.58 14.20 -4.49
C TYR A 267 8.49 15.34 -5.53
N ASP A 268 9.44 15.39 -6.46
CA ASP A 268 9.54 16.41 -7.53
C ASP A 268 8.33 16.44 -8.48
N TYR A 269 7.60 15.33 -8.59
CA TYR A 269 6.39 15.20 -9.41
C TYR A 269 5.13 15.79 -8.77
N VAL A 270 5.14 16.14 -7.48
CA VAL A 270 3.97 16.71 -6.80
C VAL A 270 3.80 18.16 -7.27
N ALA A 271 2.76 18.43 -8.04
CA ALA A 271 2.47 19.76 -8.55
C ALA A 271 1.72 20.61 -7.51
N PHE A 272 2.17 21.85 -7.31
CA PHE A 272 1.50 22.86 -6.51
C PHE A 272 1.94 24.27 -6.96
N PRO A 273 1.02 25.22 -7.16
CA PRO A 273 1.34 26.57 -7.59
C PRO A 273 1.64 27.48 -6.40
N ASP A 274 2.42 28.53 -6.65
CA ASP A 274 2.73 29.59 -5.67
C ASP A 274 1.48 30.42 -5.27
N THR A 275 0.35 30.26 -5.98
CA THR A 275 -0.93 30.92 -5.63
C THR A 275 -1.44 30.50 -4.25
N HIS A 276 -1.29 29.22 -3.88
CA HIS A 276 -1.68 28.75 -2.54
C HIS A 276 -0.85 29.41 -1.44
N PHE A 277 0.44 29.64 -1.69
CA PHE A 277 1.36 30.25 -0.74
C PHE A 277 1.04 31.72 -0.51
N LYS A 278 0.67 32.43 -1.58
CA LYS A 278 0.27 33.84 -1.53
C LYS A 278 -1.12 34.06 -0.93
N GLY A 279 -2.01 33.09 -1.07
CA GLY A 279 -3.39 33.16 -0.55
C GLY A 279 -3.50 32.78 0.92
N ASP A 280 -2.64 31.90 1.43
CA ASP A 280 -2.70 31.43 2.81
C ASP A 280 -2.18 32.45 3.84
N LEU A 281 -2.37 32.13 5.13
CA LEU A 281 -1.79 32.88 6.23
C LEU A 281 -0.27 33.00 6.06
N GLN A 282 0.25 34.23 6.05
CA GLN A 282 1.69 34.47 5.96
C GLN A 282 2.37 34.31 7.31
N TYR A 283 3.65 33.93 7.28
CA TYR A 283 4.41 33.64 8.50
C TYR A 283 4.53 34.85 9.44
N ASP A 284 4.89 36.02 8.92
CA ASP A 284 5.10 37.22 9.75
C ASP A 284 3.78 37.68 10.40
N ASP A 285 2.67 37.64 9.64
CA ASP A 285 1.33 37.95 10.15
C ASP A 285 0.92 36.99 11.28
N ALA A 286 1.20 35.69 11.11
CA ALA A 286 0.93 34.69 12.13
C ALA A 286 1.73 34.94 13.42
N VAL A 287 3.02 35.28 13.30
CA VAL A 287 3.86 35.57 14.48
C VAL A 287 3.34 36.81 15.21
N GLU A 288 2.97 37.87 14.49
CA GLU A 288 2.42 39.09 15.09
C GLU A 288 1.09 38.82 15.81
N MET A 289 0.18 38.11 15.13
CA MET A 289 -1.12 37.71 15.68
C MET A 289 -0.97 36.81 16.92
N PHE A 290 -0.14 35.77 16.85
CA PHE A 290 0.07 34.84 17.97
C PHE A 290 0.71 35.54 19.17
N GLY A 291 1.59 36.52 18.93
CA GLY A 291 2.14 37.38 19.97
C GLY A 291 1.08 38.18 20.76
N ARG A 292 -0.07 38.47 20.15
CA ARG A 292 -1.22 39.11 20.82
C ARG A 292 -2.17 38.10 21.48
N LEU A 293 -2.40 36.97 20.82
CA LEU A 293 -3.36 35.95 21.30
C LEU A 293 -2.84 35.13 22.48
N LEU A 294 -1.54 34.87 22.57
CA LEU A 294 -0.92 34.16 23.70
C LEU A 294 -1.16 34.88 25.05
N PRO A 295 -0.83 36.18 25.21
CA PRO A 295 -1.16 36.93 26.42
C PRO A 295 -2.65 37.01 26.71
N LEU A 296 -3.48 37.19 25.67
CA LEU A 296 -4.95 37.26 25.83
C LEU A 296 -5.51 35.96 26.40
N ALA A 297 -5.11 34.81 25.86
CA ALA A 297 -5.56 33.52 26.35
C ALA A 297 -5.15 33.33 27.82
N LYS A 298 -3.90 33.69 28.16
CA LYS A 298 -3.41 33.67 29.54
C LYS A 298 -4.22 34.58 30.47
N GLU A 299 -4.60 35.79 30.01
CA GLU A 299 -5.47 36.71 30.76
C GLU A 299 -6.84 36.08 31.06
N LYS A 300 -7.38 35.32 30.10
CA LYS A 300 -8.65 34.60 30.25
C LYS A 300 -8.54 33.26 30.97
N GLY A 301 -7.34 32.84 31.38
CA GLY A 301 -7.12 31.53 31.99
C GLY A 301 -7.29 30.35 31.02
N LEU A 302 -7.12 30.61 29.72
CA LEU A 302 -7.28 29.66 28.62
C LEU A 302 -5.94 29.44 27.91
N ALA A 303 -5.88 28.42 27.05
CA ALA A 303 -4.73 28.15 26.21
C ALA A 303 -4.94 28.68 24.79
N PHE A 304 -3.83 29.11 24.19
CA PHE A 304 -3.73 29.39 22.76
C PHE A 304 -2.52 28.67 22.20
N GLY A 305 -2.61 28.14 20.98
CA GLY A 305 -1.48 27.50 20.32
C GLY A 305 -1.68 27.33 18.81
N ALA A 306 -0.73 26.63 18.19
CA ALA A 306 -0.79 26.25 16.79
C ALA A 306 -1.15 24.77 16.61
N LYS A 307 -2.01 24.48 15.64
CA LYS A 307 -2.27 23.15 15.12
C LYS A 307 -1.52 22.98 13.80
N LEU A 308 -0.43 22.23 13.78
CA LEU A 308 0.28 21.94 12.55
C LEU A 308 -0.49 20.89 11.75
N THR A 309 -0.93 21.33 10.57
CA THR A 309 -1.89 20.65 9.72
C THR A 309 -1.46 19.23 9.31
N ASN A 310 -2.46 18.45 8.94
CA ASN A 310 -2.36 17.16 8.26
C ASN A 310 -2.40 17.28 6.73
N THR A 311 -2.60 18.47 6.15
CA THR A 311 -2.86 18.67 4.71
C THR A 311 -1.96 19.74 4.07
N PHE A 312 -1.58 19.55 2.82
CA PHE A 312 -0.83 20.49 1.98
C PHE A 312 -1.52 20.63 0.62
N PRO A 313 -1.86 21.84 0.15
CA PRO A 313 -2.60 22.02 -1.10
C PRO A 313 -1.76 21.61 -2.32
N CYS A 314 -2.38 20.91 -3.28
CA CYS A 314 -1.76 20.45 -4.51
C CYS A 314 -2.73 20.53 -5.70
N ASP A 315 -2.17 20.58 -6.90
CA ASP A 315 -2.92 20.51 -8.16
C ASP A 315 -3.29 19.06 -8.51
N THR A 316 -4.31 18.89 -9.35
CA THR A 316 -4.81 17.58 -9.79
C THR A 316 -4.21 17.08 -11.10
N ASP A 317 -3.06 17.62 -11.52
CA ASP A 317 -2.39 17.31 -12.80
C ASP A 317 -2.13 15.82 -13.07
N ASN A 318 -2.00 14.99 -12.02
CA ASN A 318 -1.81 13.54 -12.18
C ASN A 318 -3.13 12.74 -12.10
N ASN A 319 -4.29 13.40 -12.18
CA ASN A 319 -5.64 12.81 -12.16
C ASN A 319 -5.88 11.84 -11.00
N GLN A 320 -5.34 12.14 -9.80
CA GLN A 320 -5.47 11.26 -8.63
C GLN A 320 -6.91 11.20 -8.11
N LEU A 321 -7.64 12.31 -8.20
CA LEU A 321 -9.01 12.48 -7.75
C LEU A 321 -9.81 13.30 -8.77
N PRO A 322 -11.14 13.13 -8.86
CA PRO A 322 -11.99 13.85 -9.80
C PRO A 322 -12.33 15.27 -9.30
N ALA A 323 -11.31 16.08 -8.96
CA ALA A 323 -11.48 17.41 -8.38
C ALA A 323 -10.60 18.46 -9.08
N GLU A 324 -10.94 19.75 -8.89
CA GLU A 324 -10.13 20.88 -9.38
C GLU A 324 -8.97 21.23 -8.42
N SER A 325 -9.09 20.85 -7.15
CA SER A 325 -8.05 21.01 -6.13
C SER A 325 -8.06 19.83 -5.17
N MET A 326 -6.92 19.54 -4.57
CA MET A 326 -6.79 18.47 -3.57
C MET A 326 -5.74 18.80 -2.51
N TYR A 327 -5.74 17.99 -1.46
CA TYR A 327 -4.84 18.11 -0.33
C TYR A 327 -4.00 16.85 -0.17
N MET A 328 -2.68 17.00 -0.21
CA MET A 328 -1.72 15.95 0.08
C MET A 328 -1.48 15.82 1.59
N SER A 329 -1.28 14.59 2.05
CA SER A 329 -0.94 14.23 3.43
C SER A 329 -0.03 12.99 3.45
N GLY A 330 0.41 12.59 4.64
CA GLY A 330 1.24 11.40 4.85
C GLY A 330 2.71 11.72 5.12
N ARG A 331 3.59 10.74 4.91
CA ARG A 331 5.02 10.84 5.23
C ARG A 331 5.74 11.95 4.45
N SER A 332 5.23 12.32 3.28
CA SER A 332 5.72 13.45 2.47
C SER A 332 5.65 14.80 3.21
N LEU A 333 4.77 14.94 4.21
CA LEU A 333 4.66 16.16 5.01
C LEU A 333 5.65 16.24 6.17
N MET A 334 6.28 15.13 6.58
CA MET A 334 7.05 15.09 7.82
C MET A 334 8.10 16.21 7.88
N ALA A 335 8.90 16.39 6.82
CA ALA A 335 9.94 17.41 6.80
C ALA A 335 9.39 18.84 6.77
N LEU A 336 8.32 19.07 6.00
CA LEU A 336 7.67 20.38 5.91
C LEU A 336 7.03 20.78 7.25
N THR A 337 6.25 19.88 7.85
CA THR A 337 5.54 20.13 9.11
C THR A 337 6.51 20.34 10.27
N VAL A 338 7.57 19.52 10.39
CA VAL A 338 8.61 19.75 11.42
C VAL A 338 9.36 21.06 11.17
N SER A 339 9.67 21.41 9.92
CA SER A 339 10.35 22.67 9.59
C SER A 339 9.52 23.89 9.99
N LEU A 340 8.19 23.85 9.74
CA LEU A 340 7.28 24.89 10.21
C LEU A 340 7.19 24.92 11.75
N ALA A 341 7.14 23.75 12.39
CA ALA A 341 7.18 23.63 13.85
C ALA A 341 8.44 24.31 14.43
N THR A 342 9.60 24.06 13.82
CA THR A 342 10.88 24.66 14.24
C THR A 342 10.81 26.18 14.12
N LYS A 343 10.39 26.69 12.95
CA LYS A 343 10.34 28.13 12.67
C LYS A 343 9.41 28.87 13.64
N LEU A 344 8.22 28.33 13.88
CA LEU A 344 7.27 28.89 14.85
C LEU A 344 7.81 28.79 16.28
N SER A 345 8.40 27.66 16.68
CA SER A 345 8.93 27.50 18.03
C SER A 345 10.10 28.46 18.30
N GLU A 346 10.95 28.74 17.31
CA GLU A 346 12.02 29.73 17.41
C GLU A 346 11.49 31.16 17.63
N ALA A 347 10.40 31.54 16.95
CA ALA A 347 9.81 32.87 17.11
C ALA A 347 9.27 33.15 18.51
N PHE A 348 8.96 32.11 19.28
CA PHE A 348 8.36 32.22 20.62
C PHE A 348 9.25 31.61 21.73
N ASP A 349 10.52 31.29 21.46
CA ASP A 349 11.43 30.63 22.39
C ASP A 349 10.85 29.33 22.99
N GLY A 350 10.11 28.58 22.17
CA GLY A 350 9.41 27.35 22.54
C GLY A 350 8.15 27.53 23.37
N ASN A 351 7.69 28.77 23.60
CA ASN A 351 6.52 29.04 24.46
C ASN A 351 5.18 29.01 23.71
N LEU A 352 5.18 28.79 22.38
CA LEU A 352 3.96 28.54 21.61
C LEU A 352 3.60 27.04 21.72
N PRO A 353 2.47 26.67 22.35
CA PRO A 353 2.01 25.29 22.39
C PRO A 353 1.69 24.78 20.98
N ILE A 354 2.11 23.56 20.68
CA ILE A 354 1.91 22.94 19.36
C ILE A 354 1.16 21.60 19.51
N SER A 355 0.04 21.48 18.79
CA SER A 355 -0.51 20.18 18.38
C SER A 355 -0.02 19.84 16.97
N TYR A 356 0.36 18.58 16.75
CA TYR A 356 1.04 18.16 15.52
C TYR A 356 0.29 17.06 14.77
N SER A 357 0.35 17.05 13.44
CA SER A 357 -0.19 15.93 12.65
C SER A 357 0.63 15.47 11.45
N GLY A 358 1.15 16.38 10.63
CA GLY A 358 1.79 16.04 9.35
C GLY A 358 2.89 14.97 9.43
N GLY A 359 2.66 13.81 8.79
CA GLY A 359 3.63 12.72 8.71
C GLY A 359 3.88 11.92 9.99
N ALA A 360 3.12 12.14 11.07
CA ALA A 360 3.30 11.40 12.32
C ALA A 360 2.85 9.93 12.19
N ASP A 361 3.68 9.00 12.64
CA ASP A 361 3.40 7.57 12.67
C ASP A 361 4.19 6.82 13.77
N ALA A 362 4.16 5.49 13.75
CA ALA A 362 4.86 4.70 14.76
C ALA A 362 6.39 4.80 14.68
N PHE A 363 7.00 5.24 13.57
CA PHE A 363 8.45 5.35 13.44
C PHE A 363 9.00 6.63 14.07
N ASN A 364 8.24 7.72 14.06
CA ASN A 364 8.70 9.04 14.51
C ASN A 364 8.00 9.59 15.77
N ILE A 365 6.91 8.96 16.25
CA ILE A 365 6.12 9.51 17.36
C ILE A 365 6.92 9.82 18.64
N ASN A 366 7.90 8.98 18.98
CA ASN A 366 8.72 9.18 20.17
C ASN A 366 9.59 10.43 20.03
N ASP A 367 10.11 10.71 18.84
CA ASP A 367 10.91 11.91 18.60
C ASP A 367 10.03 13.17 18.69
N ILE A 368 8.82 13.13 18.11
CA ILE A 368 7.86 14.25 18.15
C ILE A 368 7.49 14.59 19.61
N LEU A 369 7.06 13.61 20.40
CA LEU A 369 6.74 13.83 21.82
C LEU A 369 7.98 14.21 22.64
N GLY A 370 9.16 13.72 22.25
CA GLY A 370 10.44 14.06 22.85
C GLY A 370 10.74 15.56 22.79
N CYS A 371 10.31 16.25 21.73
CA CYS A 371 10.41 17.70 21.58
C CYS A 371 9.46 18.50 22.49
N GLY A 372 8.58 17.86 23.28
CA GLY A 372 7.55 18.55 24.07
C GLY A 372 6.29 18.94 23.28
N ILE A 373 6.21 18.53 22.01
CA ILE A 373 5.02 18.68 21.19
C ILE A 373 3.97 17.68 21.65
N ALA A 374 2.83 18.16 22.14
CA ALA A 374 1.67 17.34 22.44
C ALA A 374 0.41 18.21 22.58
N PRO A 375 -0.77 17.70 22.17
CA PRO A 375 -1.05 16.35 21.68
C PRO A 375 -0.73 16.15 20.19
N VAL A 376 -0.53 14.89 19.78
CA VAL A 376 -0.24 14.53 18.38
C VAL A 376 -1.43 13.81 17.77
N THR A 377 -1.94 14.28 16.64
CA THR A 377 -3.05 13.63 15.93
C THR A 377 -2.63 13.05 14.58
N MET A 378 -3.39 12.11 14.04
CA MET A 378 -3.04 11.42 12.79
C MET A 378 -4.26 11.24 11.89
N ALA A 379 -4.06 11.35 10.58
CA ALA A 379 -5.08 11.07 9.56
C ALA A 379 -4.64 9.93 8.65
N THR A 380 -3.62 10.16 7.81
CA THR A 380 -3.20 9.26 6.73
C THR A 380 -2.91 7.83 7.19
N THR A 381 -2.22 7.65 8.32
CA THR A 381 -1.88 6.30 8.80
C THR A 381 -3.13 5.47 9.13
N LEU A 382 -4.22 6.12 9.57
CA LEU A 382 -5.50 5.47 9.87
C LEU A 382 -6.30 5.12 8.62
N LEU A 383 -6.01 5.77 7.49
CA LEU A 383 -6.59 5.44 6.19
C LEU A 383 -5.84 4.30 5.50
N LYS A 384 -4.65 3.90 5.99
CA LYS A 384 -3.88 2.79 5.46
C LYS A 384 -4.27 1.46 6.13
N PRO A 385 -3.98 0.30 5.51
CA PRO A 385 -4.28 -1.03 6.07
C PRO A 385 -3.88 -1.15 7.55
N GLY A 386 -4.69 -1.82 8.37
CA GLY A 386 -4.57 -1.81 9.83
C GLY A 386 -5.36 -0.71 10.55
N GLY A 387 -5.66 0.41 9.89
CA GLY A 387 -6.61 1.43 10.34
C GLY A 387 -6.48 1.85 11.81
N TYR A 388 -7.60 1.83 12.54
CA TYR A 388 -7.67 2.20 13.96
C TYR A 388 -6.78 1.36 14.89
N ALA A 389 -6.49 0.10 14.53
CA ALA A 389 -5.64 -0.78 15.35
C ALA A 389 -4.19 -0.26 15.46
N ARG A 390 -3.77 0.66 14.58
CA ARG A 390 -2.46 1.32 14.62
C ARG A 390 -2.24 2.15 15.89
N PHE A 391 -3.31 2.73 16.43
CA PHE A 391 -3.19 3.49 17.68
C PHE A 391 -2.65 2.63 18.81
N ASN A 392 -2.88 1.31 18.81
CA ASN A 392 -2.40 0.45 19.89
C ASN A 392 -0.88 0.48 19.94
N GLN A 393 -0.22 0.28 18.79
CA GLN A 393 1.24 0.34 18.69
C GLN A 393 1.75 1.72 19.12
N ILE A 394 1.16 2.78 18.60
CA ILE A 394 1.62 4.17 18.80
C ILE A 394 1.45 4.59 20.27
N ALA A 395 0.28 4.33 20.86
CA ALA A 395 0.01 4.60 22.26
C ALA A 395 0.94 3.80 23.18
N ARG A 396 1.22 2.53 22.86
CA ARG A 396 2.18 1.70 23.62
C ARG A 396 3.61 2.24 23.57
N LYS A 397 4.09 2.70 22.41
CA LYS A 397 5.44 3.29 22.28
C LYS A 397 5.61 4.54 23.14
N THR A 398 4.53 5.28 23.36
CA THR A 398 4.53 6.59 24.03
C THR A 398 4.04 6.55 25.48
N GLU A 399 3.53 5.41 25.94
CA GLU A 399 2.90 5.25 27.26
C GLU A 399 3.81 5.73 28.42
N TYR A 400 5.10 5.39 28.37
CA TYR A 400 6.06 5.82 29.40
C TYR A 400 6.58 7.24 29.21
N MET A 401 6.23 7.93 28.12
CA MET A 401 6.60 9.33 27.87
C MET A 401 5.55 10.32 28.39
N LEU A 402 4.36 9.84 28.78
CA LEU A 402 3.29 10.67 29.32
C LEU A 402 3.76 11.38 30.60
N LYS A 403 3.73 12.71 30.55
CA LYS A 403 4.14 13.62 31.63
C LYS A 403 3.28 14.88 31.59
N ASP A 404 3.41 15.73 32.60
CA ASP A 404 2.78 17.04 32.59
C ASP A 404 3.28 17.87 31.39
N ASN A 405 2.35 18.28 30.52
CA ASN A 405 2.58 19.15 29.37
C ASN A 405 1.71 20.42 29.45
N SER A 406 1.26 20.80 30.66
CA SER A 406 0.42 21.97 30.89
C SER A 406 1.07 23.29 30.47
N SER A 407 2.41 23.35 30.43
CA SER A 407 3.14 24.53 29.93
C SER A 407 3.13 24.65 28.40
N GLY A 408 2.89 23.55 27.68
CA GLY A 408 3.02 23.47 26.23
C GLY A 408 4.42 23.79 25.69
N LYS A 409 5.45 23.79 26.54
CA LYS A 409 6.79 24.24 26.16
C LYS A 409 7.48 23.23 25.24
N VAL A 410 7.91 23.72 24.07
CA VAL A 410 8.64 22.96 23.06
C VAL A 410 10.15 23.14 23.23
N ASP A 411 10.91 22.05 23.15
CA ASP A 411 12.36 22.05 23.07
C ASP A 411 12.81 22.37 21.64
N VAL A 412 13.19 23.63 21.41
CA VAL A 412 13.60 24.15 20.10
C VAL A 412 14.83 23.41 19.57
N GLN A 413 15.77 23.01 20.43
CA GLN A 413 16.99 22.34 20.00
C GLN A 413 16.68 20.91 19.55
N ALA A 414 15.94 20.15 20.36
CA ALA A 414 15.48 18.82 19.97
C ALA A 414 14.64 18.84 18.69
N LEU A 415 13.85 19.90 18.49
CA LEU A 415 13.04 20.07 17.28
C LEU A 415 13.87 20.36 16.02
N ARG A 416 14.98 21.11 16.14
CA ARG A 416 15.95 21.28 15.04
C ARG A 416 16.61 19.95 14.66
N GLU A 417 16.98 19.15 15.65
CA GLU A 417 17.56 17.82 15.42
C GLU A 417 16.55 16.90 14.73
N LEU A 418 15.29 16.93 15.13
CA LEU A 418 14.21 16.20 14.46
C LEU A 418 13.99 16.68 13.01
N ARG A 419 14.05 17.99 12.76
CA ARG A 419 13.97 18.56 11.41
C ARG A 419 15.08 18.00 10.52
N ASP A 420 16.32 18.06 10.98
CA ASP A 420 17.47 17.62 10.18
C ASP A 420 17.42 16.10 9.95
N LYS A 421 17.03 15.34 10.98
CA LYS A 421 16.76 13.89 10.87
C LYS A 421 15.66 13.60 9.85
N SER A 422 14.64 14.44 9.75
CA SER A 422 13.50 14.19 8.84
C SER A 422 13.88 14.20 7.36
N TYR A 423 14.92 14.96 6.97
CA TYR A 423 15.45 14.95 5.60
C TYR A 423 16.35 13.74 5.31
N GLN A 424 16.91 13.11 6.33
CA GLN A 424 17.84 11.99 6.19
C GLN A 424 17.18 10.63 6.41
N ALA A 425 16.07 10.59 7.16
CA ALA A 425 15.39 9.36 7.50
C ALA A 425 14.86 8.66 6.24
N PRO A 426 15.25 7.41 5.97
CA PRO A 426 14.77 6.67 4.81
C PRO A 426 13.24 6.66 4.72
N SER A 427 12.53 6.46 5.83
CA SER A 427 11.05 6.43 5.86
C SER A 427 10.36 7.66 5.25
N ASN A 428 11.03 8.81 5.18
CA ASN A 428 10.47 10.03 4.60
C ASN A 428 10.83 10.20 3.12
N GLN A 429 11.88 9.55 2.64
CA GLN A 429 12.35 9.59 1.25
C GLN A 429 11.41 8.84 0.32
N LYS A 430 11.08 9.39 -0.86
CA LYS A 430 10.14 8.76 -1.80
C LYS A 430 10.53 7.31 -2.11
N SER A 431 11.82 7.06 -2.31
CA SER A 431 12.42 5.75 -2.63
C SER A 431 12.21 4.67 -1.56
N TYR A 432 11.87 5.03 -0.32
CA TYR A 432 11.61 4.04 0.75
C TYR A 432 10.43 3.12 0.44
N ARG A 433 9.42 3.66 -0.24
CA ARG A 433 8.35 2.86 -0.82
C ARG A 433 8.75 2.54 -2.26
N GLU A 434 8.69 1.25 -2.60
CA GLU A 434 8.99 0.77 -3.95
C GLU A 434 8.24 1.57 -5.03
N LYS A 435 8.90 1.76 -6.18
CA LYS A 435 8.43 2.51 -7.36
C LYS A 435 7.28 1.78 -8.06
N VAL A 436 6.13 1.71 -7.39
CA VAL A 436 4.96 0.93 -7.81
C VAL A 436 3.78 1.86 -8.03
N ALA A 437 3.30 1.92 -9.28
CA ALA A 437 2.12 2.71 -9.66
C ALA A 437 0.83 2.13 -9.04
N SER A 438 0.64 0.81 -9.13
CA SER A 438 -0.50 0.14 -8.51
C SER A 438 -0.16 -1.31 -8.17
N ARG A 439 -0.51 -1.70 -6.94
CA ARG A 439 -0.40 -3.08 -6.49
C ARG A 439 -1.59 -3.95 -6.88
N LYS A 440 -2.62 -3.37 -7.51
CA LYS A 440 -3.77 -4.14 -7.99
C LYS A 440 -3.33 -5.16 -9.04
N THR A 441 -4.01 -6.28 -9.02
CA THR A 441 -3.91 -7.32 -10.05
C THR A 441 -5.09 -7.20 -11.01
N ASN A 442 -5.04 -7.87 -12.14
CA ASN A 442 -6.11 -7.80 -13.15
C ASN A 442 -7.32 -8.69 -12.84
N SER A 443 -7.32 -9.42 -11.73
CA SER A 443 -8.45 -10.29 -11.35
C SER A 443 -9.66 -9.45 -10.97
N LYS A 444 -10.85 -9.93 -11.36
CA LYS A 444 -12.12 -9.41 -10.87
C LYS A 444 -12.23 -9.59 -9.34
N LEU A 445 -12.93 -8.68 -8.68
CA LEU A 445 -13.35 -8.85 -7.29
C LEU A 445 -14.62 -9.72 -7.27
N GLU A 446 -14.51 -10.92 -6.73
CA GLU A 446 -15.67 -11.81 -6.57
C GLU A 446 -16.56 -11.35 -5.42
N LEU A 447 -17.87 -11.61 -5.54
CA LEU A 447 -18.87 -11.24 -4.53
C LEU A 447 -18.56 -11.93 -3.19
N PHE A 448 -18.27 -13.23 -3.26
CA PHE A 448 -17.83 -14.09 -2.16
C PHE A 448 -16.43 -14.64 -2.43
N ASP A 449 -15.79 -15.21 -1.42
CA ASP A 449 -14.48 -15.87 -1.53
C ASP A 449 -13.36 -15.05 -2.18
N CYS A 450 -13.28 -13.77 -1.81
CA CYS A 450 -12.33 -12.84 -2.44
C CYS A 450 -10.93 -12.82 -1.83
N TYR A 451 -10.57 -13.73 -0.92
CA TYR A 451 -9.25 -13.65 -0.28
C TYR A 451 -8.18 -14.19 -1.22
N LYS A 452 -7.05 -13.49 -1.24
CA LYS A 452 -5.89 -13.91 -2.01
C LYS A 452 -4.61 -13.24 -1.56
N ALA A 453 -3.52 -13.92 -1.82
CA ALA A 453 -2.18 -13.38 -1.72
C ALA A 453 -1.78 -12.78 -3.09
N PRO A 454 -1.83 -11.46 -3.26
CA PRO A 454 -1.51 -10.82 -4.55
C PRO A 454 -0.05 -11.00 -4.98
N CYS A 455 0.86 -11.30 -4.03
CA CYS A 455 2.24 -11.69 -4.35
C CYS A 455 2.32 -13.02 -5.12
N LYS A 456 1.38 -13.95 -4.88
CA LYS A 456 1.23 -15.23 -5.57
C LYS A 456 0.37 -15.08 -6.82
N ASP A 457 -0.87 -14.61 -6.65
CA ASP A 457 -1.84 -14.46 -7.72
C ASP A 457 -1.76 -13.06 -8.35
N GLY A 458 -1.14 -12.97 -9.52
CA GLY A 458 -0.93 -11.73 -10.29
C GLY A 458 0.41 -11.05 -10.07
N GLY A 459 1.16 -11.42 -9.02
CA GLY A 459 2.52 -10.94 -8.76
C GLY A 459 3.61 -11.86 -9.30
N CYS A 460 3.69 -13.10 -8.81
CA CYS A 460 4.72 -14.06 -9.19
C CYS A 460 4.33 -14.80 -10.49
N PRO A 461 5.11 -14.73 -11.59
CA PRO A 461 4.74 -15.39 -12.85
C PRO A 461 4.60 -16.91 -12.80
N ILE A 462 5.23 -17.57 -11.82
CA ILE A 462 5.11 -19.01 -11.58
C ILE A 462 4.02 -19.36 -10.55
N ASN A 463 3.26 -18.37 -10.04
CA ASN A 463 2.26 -18.51 -8.97
C ASN A 463 2.82 -19.20 -7.71
N GLN A 464 4.06 -18.91 -7.37
CA GLN A 464 4.75 -19.52 -6.23
C GLN A 464 4.01 -19.29 -4.92
N GLN A 465 3.97 -20.33 -4.09
CA GLN A 465 3.31 -20.39 -2.79
C GLN A 465 4.08 -19.60 -1.73
N ILE A 466 4.13 -18.28 -1.93
CA ILE A 466 4.93 -17.34 -1.16
C ILE A 466 4.53 -17.29 0.30
N PRO A 467 3.24 -17.07 0.65
CA PRO A 467 2.85 -16.98 2.04
C PRO A 467 3.19 -18.26 2.83
N GLU A 468 3.21 -19.42 2.17
CA GLU A 468 3.51 -20.73 2.77
C GLU A 468 4.98 -20.83 3.16
N TYR A 469 5.91 -20.66 2.22
CA TYR A 469 7.34 -20.77 2.55
C TYR A 469 7.80 -19.65 3.49
N LEU A 470 7.18 -18.46 3.42
CA LEU A 470 7.49 -17.37 4.37
C LEU A 470 7.22 -17.80 5.81
N LYS A 471 6.10 -18.48 6.06
CA LYS A 471 5.79 -19.01 7.39
C LYS A 471 6.77 -20.12 7.79
N LEU A 472 6.98 -21.11 6.92
CA LEU A 472 7.86 -22.24 7.21
C LEU A 472 9.30 -21.80 7.52
N VAL A 473 9.84 -20.83 6.78
CA VAL A 473 11.16 -20.26 7.08
C VAL A 473 11.20 -19.56 8.44
N ALA A 474 10.18 -18.76 8.75
CA ALA A 474 10.08 -18.10 10.06
C ALA A 474 9.95 -19.09 11.23
N ASP A 475 9.38 -20.27 10.99
CA ASP A 475 9.29 -21.37 11.97
C ASP A 475 10.58 -22.23 12.03
N GLY A 476 11.56 -22.00 11.14
CA GLY A 476 12.78 -22.80 11.02
C GLY A 476 12.64 -24.12 10.26
N GLU A 477 11.49 -24.35 9.61
CA GLU A 477 11.14 -25.57 8.88
C GLU A 477 11.65 -25.53 7.42
N TYR A 478 12.97 -25.37 7.25
CA TYR A 478 13.60 -25.14 5.94
C TYR A 478 13.37 -26.28 4.94
N ASP A 479 13.38 -27.54 5.39
CA ASP A 479 13.15 -28.70 4.51
C ASP A 479 11.74 -28.70 3.92
N GLN A 480 10.74 -28.32 4.72
CA GLN A 480 9.36 -28.19 4.25
C GLN A 480 9.21 -26.96 3.37
N ALA A 481 9.84 -25.84 3.72
CA ALA A 481 9.83 -24.62 2.89
C ALA A 481 10.40 -24.90 1.50
N MET A 482 11.53 -25.62 1.43
CA MET A 482 12.17 -25.99 0.17
C MET A 482 11.27 -26.89 -0.69
N ARG A 483 10.59 -27.88 -0.09
CA ARG A 483 9.58 -28.69 -0.79
C ARG A 483 8.45 -27.84 -1.38
N VAL A 484 7.91 -26.89 -0.62
CA VAL A 484 6.87 -25.97 -1.10
C VAL A 484 7.38 -25.08 -2.24
N ILE A 485 8.60 -24.57 -2.14
CA ILE A 485 9.23 -23.76 -3.19
C ILE A 485 9.38 -24.58 -4.48
N ALA A 486 9.88 -25.81 -4.40
CA ALA A 486 10.15 -26.67 -5.55
C ALA A 486 8.88 -27.05 -6.36
N ILE A 487 7.69 -26.97 -5.76
CA ILE A 487 6.41 -27.22 -6.47
C ILE A 487 6.27 -26.27 -7.67
N ASP A 488 6.50 -24.98 -7.51
CA ASP A 488 6.27 -24.00 -8.58
C ASP A 488 7.58 -23.49 -9.20
N ASN A 489 8.74 -23.82 -8.63
CA ASN A 489 10.01 -23.19 -8.95
C ASN A 489 11.10 -24.21 -9.26
N ALA A 490 11.40 -24.39 -10.55
CA ALA A 490 12.48 -25.26 -11.01
C ALA A 490 13.90 -24.73 -10.72
N CYS A 491 14.04 -23.44 -10.36
CA CYS A 491 15.33 -22.77 -10.19
C CYS A 491 15.35 -21.94 -8.89
N PRO A 492 15.22 -22.58 -7.71
CA PRO A 492 15.09 -21.92 -6.41
C PRO A 492 16.31 -21.07 -6.04
N THR A 493 17.54 -21.51 -6.34
CA THR A 493 18.75 -20.72 -6.03
C THR A 493 18.87 -19.52 -6.97
N ILE A 494 18.78 -19.74 -8.29
CA ILE A 494 18.86 -18.68 -9.30
C ILE A 494 17.79 -17.63 -9.04
N THR A 495 16.54 -18.03 -8.78
CA THR A 495 15.47 -17.07 -8.45
C THR A 495 15.51 -16.55 -7.00
N GLY A 496 16.35 -17.14 -6.14
CA GLY A 496 16.71 -16.62 -4.82
C GLY A 496 17.79 -15.55 -4.89
N VAL A 497 18.57 -15.52 -5.98
CA VAL A 497 19.67 -14.56 -6.17
C VAL A 497 19.26 -13.45 -7.16
N LEU A 498 18.68 -13.81 -8.30
CA LEU A 498 18.52 -12.92 -9.46
C LEU A 498 17.09 -12.49 -9.76
N CYS A 499 16.09 -12.98 -9.02
CA CYS A 499 14.70 -12.64 -9.32
C CYS A 499 14.49 -11.12 -9.19
N ALA A 500 13.85 -10.52 -10.20
CA ALA A 500 13.43 -9.11 -10.21
C ALA A 500 12.21 -8.83 -9.31
N GLN A 501 11.77 -9.82 -8.52
CA GLN A 501 10.76 -9.70 -7.47
C GLN A 501 9.42 -9.01 -7.85
N PRO A 502 8.76 -9.32 -8.98
CA PRO A 502 7.46 -8.72 -9.33
C PRO A 502 6.35 -8.98 -8.29
N CYS A 503 6.58 -9.93 -7.37
CA CYS A 503 5.72 -10.20 -6.23
C CYS A 503 5.77 -9.12 -5.14
N ARG A 504 6.86 -8.34 -5.03
CA ARG A 504 6.99 -7.22 -4.09
C ARG A 504 6.06 -6.07 -4.46
N ASP A 505 5.98 -5.74 -5.74
CA ASP A 505 5.07 -4.71 -6.30
C ASP A 505 3.60 -4.95 -5.95
N LYS A 506 3.22 -6.20 -5.70
CA LYS A 506 1.85 -6.61 -5.39
C LYS A 506 1.63 -6.86 -3.89
N CYS A 507 2.67 -6.82 -3.08
CA CYS A 507 2.58 -7.13 -1.66
C CYS A 507 1.73 -6.09 -0.90
N THR A 508 0.72 -6.55 -0.15
CA THR A 508 -0.09 -5.69 0.72
C THR A 508 0.74 -4.94 1.78
N ARG A 509 1.87 -5.52 2.22
CA ARG A 509 2.74 -4.90 3.23
C ARG A 509 3.36 -3.57 2.74
N LEU A 510 3.44 -3.36 1.43
CA LEU A 510 3.91 -2.11 0.83
C LEU A 510 3.10 -0.89 1.29
N ASP A 511 1.82 -1.06 1.66
CA ASP A 511 0.99 0.04 2.17
C ASP A 511 1.03 0.18 3.70
N TYR A 512 1.75 -0.72 4.38
CA TYR A 512 2.12 -0.54 5.79
C TYR A 512 3.43 0.23 5.87
N ASP A 513 4.50 -0.37 5.33
CA ASP A 513 5.87 0.10 5.43
C ASP A 513 6.62 -0.23 4.14
N THR A 514 7.21 -1.43 4.02
CA THR A 514 7.92 -1.92 2.81
C THR A 514 7.43 -3.31 2.43
N ALA A 515 7.58 -3.75 1.18
CA ALA A 515 7.22 -5.12 0.85
C ALA A 515 8.11 -6.13 1.58
N ILE A 516 7.60 -7.37 1.69
CA ILE A 516 8.38 -8.48 2.25
C ILE A 516 9.55 -8.81 1.31
N HIS A 517 10.74 -9.02 1.86
CA HIS A 517 11.93 -9.45 1.12
C HIS A 517 11.88 -10.94 0.75
N MET A 518 10.87 -11.31 -0.05
CA MET A 518 10.50 -12.69 -0.40
C MET A 518 11.64 -13.49 -1.08
N ARG A 519 12.48 -12.81 -1.87
CA ARG A 519 13.63 -13.43 -2.56
C ARG A 519 14.64 -13.94 -1.55
N ASP A 520 14.94 -13.12 -0.54
CA ASP A 520 15.98 -13.41 0.45
C ASP A 520 15.53 -14.55 1.37
N VAL A 521 14.25 -14.59 1.73
CA VAL A 521 13.63 -15.69 2.48
C VAL A 521 13.66 -16.99 1.67
N LYS A 522 13.37 -16.94 0.36
CA LYS A 522 13.49 -18.10 -0.52
C LYS A 522 14.94 -18.60 -0.61
N LEU A 523 15.89 -17.68 -0.77
CA LEU A 523 17.32 -18.02 -0.82
C LEU A 523 17.76 -18.68 0.49
N LYS A 524 17.27 -18.20 1.64
CA LYS A 524 17.52 -18.85 2.93
C LYS A 524 17.04 -20.30 2.97
N ALA A 525 15.83 -20.59 2.50
CA ALA A 525 15.33 -21.98 2.42
C ALA A 525 16.19 -22.84 1.48
N ALA A 526 16.58 -22.28 0.32
CA ALA A 526 17.44 -22.95 -0.62
C ALA A 526 18.81 -23.28 0.00
N ASP A 527 19.48 -22.30 0.62
CA ASP A 527 20.81 -22.45 1.25
C ASP A 527 20.85 -23.56 2.29
N GLU A 528 19.80 -23.69 3.10
CA GLU A 528 19.75 -24.68 4.18
C GLU A 528 19.38 -26.10 3.68
N SER A 529 18.48 -26.20 2.70
CA SER A 529 17.76 -27.47 2.45
C SER A 529 17.77 -27.96 1.00
N GLN A 530 18.28 -27.20 0.02
CA GLN A 530 18.23 -27.67 -1.38
C GLN A 530 19.11 -28.90 -1.62
N ASN A 531 20.27 -28.99 -0.97
CA ASN A 531 21.16 -30.15 -1.14
C ASN A 531 20.57 -31.44 -0.55
N SER A 532 19.86 -31.36 0.57
CA SER A 532 19.12 -32.51 1.12
C SER A 532 17.91 -32.84 0.24
N TYR A 533 17.20 -31.82 -0.26
CA TYR A 533 16.11 -31.98 -1.22
C TYR A 533 16.55 -32.74 -2.48
N ILE A 534 17.61 -32.32 -3.17
CA ILE A 534 18.15 -32.99 -4.37
C ILE A 534 18.44 -34.47 -4.11
N LYS A 535 19.08 -34.79 -2.98
CA LYS A 535 19.38 -36.18 -2.59
C LYS A 535 18.14 -37.02 -2.32
N SER A 536 17.01 -36.39 -2.00
CA SER A 536 15.73 -37.05 -1.74
C SER A 536 14.88 -37.27 -3.00
N ILE A 537 15.19 -36.57 -4.10
CA ILE A 537 14.46 -36.72 -5.36
C ILE A 537 14.65 -38.14 -5.89
N THR A 538 13.53 -38.78 -6.22
CA THR A 538 13.50 -40.02 -7.00
C THR A 538 12.76 -39.70 -8.29
N ALA A 539 13.45 -39.84 -9.43
CA ALA A 539 12.87 -39.54 -10.73
C ALA A 539 11.54 -40.31 -10.93
N SER A 540 10.47 -39.58 -11.26
CA SER A 540 9.15 -40.16 -11.47
C SER A 540 9.15 -41.18 -12.60
N ASP A 541 8.34 -42.23 -12.46
CA ASP A 541 8.06 -43.16 -13.56
C ASP A 541 7.43 -42.42 -14.74
N LEU A 542 7.73 -42.89 -15.96
CA LEU A 542 7.05 -42.43 -17.16
C LEU A 542 5.60 -42.93 -17.14
N ARG A 543 4.65 -42.04 -17.43
CA ARG A 543 3.20 -42.27 -17.38
C ARG A 543 2.54 -42.24 -18.77
N THR A 544 3.31 -41.91 -19.79
CA THR A 544 2.92 -41.91 -21.20
C THR A 544 4.10 -42.40 -22.04
N ASP A 545 3.81 -42.90 -23.25
CA ASP A 545 4.82 -43.23 -24.27
C ASP A 545 5.24 -42.01 -25.12
N LYS A 546 4.55 -40.88 -24.92
CA LYS A 546 4.81 -39.61 -25.59
C LYS A 546 6.08 -38.93 -25.11
N LYS A 547 6.78 -38.30 -26.05
CA LYS A 547 8.06 -37.64 -25.79
C LYS A 547 8.01 -36.16 -26.14
N ALA A 548 8.73 -35.36 -25.36
CA ALA A 548 8.91 -33.94 -25.61
C ALA A 548 10.40 -33.61 -25.81
N VAL A 549 10.69 -32.69 -26.73
CA VAL A 549 12.01 -32.07 -26.86
C VAL A 549 11.94 -30.59 -26.53
N VAL A 550 12.89 -30.11 -25.75
CA VAL A 550 13.08 -28.70 -25.42
C VAL A 550 14.35 -28.20 -26.08
N ILE A 551 14.24 -27.14 -26.89
CA ILE A 551 15.38 -26.54 -27.60
C ILE A 551 15.85 -25.30 -26.84
N GLY A 552 17.01 -25.40 -26.21
CA GLY A 552 17.61 -24.38 -25.36
C GLY A 552 17.46 -24.71 -23.87
N ALA A 553 18.59 -24.76 -23.15
CA ALA A 553 18.65 -25.03 -21.72
C ALA A 553 18.70 -23.76 -20.87
N GLY A 554 18.12 -22.64 -21.33
CA GLY A 554 17.90 -21.46 -20.47
C GLY A 554 16.88 -21.73 -19.35
N PRO A 555 16.63 -20.79 -18.42
CA PRO A 555 15.70 -21.01 -17.30
C PRO A 555 14.29 -21.42 -17.72
N GLY A 556 13.77 -20.85 -18.83
CA GLY A 556 12.48 -21.28 -19.40
C GLY A 556 12.53 -22.74 -19.89
N GLY A 557 13.58 -23.12 -20.61
CA GLY A 557 13.73 -24.49 -21.10
C GLY A 557 13.90 -25.53 -19.99
N VAL A 558 14.76 -25.24 -19.02
CA VAL A 558 14.96 -26.09 -17.83
C VAL A 558 13.64 -26.26 -17.06
N ALA A 559 12.90 -25.18 -16.82
CA ALA A 559 11.62 -25.26 -16.14
C ALA A 559 10.58 -26.10 -16.92
N ALA A 560 10.49 -25.94 -18.24
CA ALA A 560 9.61 -26.75 -19.08
C ALA A 560 9.96 -28.24 -18.97
N ALA A 561 11.25 -28.56 -19.03
CA ALA A 561 11.74 -29.92 -18.94
C ALA A 561 11.44 -30.55 -17.57
N VAL A 562 11.73 -29.84 -16.48
CA VAL A 562 11.45 -30.29 -15.11
C VAL A 562 9.97 -30.55 -14.91
N TYR A 563 9.10 -29.61 -15.28
CA TYR A 563 7.65 -29.74 -15.07
C TYR A 563 7.04 -30.90 -15.86
N LEU A 564 7.48 -31.14 -17.09
CA LEU A 564 7.02 -32.28 -17.89
C LEU A 564 7.58 -33.60 -17.35
N ARG A 565 8.88 -33.64 -17.06
CA ARG A 565 9.59 -34.86 -16.65
C ARG A 565 9.09 -35.41 -15.31
N ARG A 566 8.96 -34.56 -14.30
CA ARG A 566 8.52 -35.00 -12.96
C ARG A 566 7.06 -35.45 -12.93
N ASN A 567 6.26 -35.06 -13.92
CA ASN A 567 4.87 -35.50 -14.10
C ASN A 567 4.71 -36.72 -15.04
N GLY A 568 5.83 -37.29 -15.52
CA GLY A 568 5.85 -38.59 -16.19
C GLY A 568 5.97 -38.56 -17.73
N LEU A 569 6.37 -37.45 -18.34
CA LEU A 569 6.81 -37.44 -19.75
C LEU A 569 8.32 -37.71 -19.86
N GLU A 570 8.74 -38.38 -20.93
CA GLU A 570 10.16 -38.40 -21.31
C GLU A 570 10.54 -37.08 -21.98
N VAL A 571 11.63 -36.45 -21.52
CA VAL A 571 12.04 -35.14 -22.00
C VAL A 571 13.53 -35.08 -22.28
N ASP A 572 13.86 -34.67 -23.51
CA ASP A 572 15.21 -34.34 -23.94
C ASP A 572 15.37 -32.83 -24.08
N VAL A 573 16.50 -32.30 -23.63
CA VAL A 573 16.86 -30.89 -23.75
C VAL A 573 18.08 -30.78 -24.65
N PHE A 574 17.94 -30.09 -25.79
CA PHE A 574 19.03 -29.84 -26.72
C PHE A 574 19.58 -28.43 -26.52
N GLU A 575 20.86 -28.33 -26.16
CA GLU A 575 21.55 -27.08 -25.88
C GLU A 575 22.78 -26.93 -26.78
N LYS A 576 22.89 -25.74 -27.41
CA LYS A 576 23.99 -25.39 -28.30
C LYS A 576 25.32 -25.28 -27.55
N ARG A 577 25.30 -24.79 -26.32
CA ARG A 577 26.50 -24.55 -25.49
C ARG A 577 26.83 -25.76 -24.60
N ALA A 578 27.94 -25.67 -23.89
CA ALA A 578 28.49 -26.78 -23.10
C ALA A 578 27.78 -27.02 -21.74
N LYS A 579 26.97 -26.08 -21.27
CA LYS A 579 26.29 -26.10 -19.97
C LYS A 579 24.92 -25.44 -20.03
N SER A 580 24.11 -25.71 -19.01
CA SER A 580 22.74 -25.21 -18.84
C SER A 580 22.66 -23.73 -18.37
N HIS A 581 21.43 -23.24 -18.30
CA HIS A 581 20.94 -21.94 -17.80
C HIS A 581 21.25 -20.70 -18.65
N GLY A 582 21.79 -20.86 -19.86
CA GLY A 582 21.82 -19.80 -20.88
C GLY A 582 22.45 -18.49 -20.37
N ILE A 583 21.75 -17.35 -20.56
CA ILE A 583 22.22 -16.01 -20.15
C ILE A 583 22.68 -15.95 -18.70
N VAL A 584 22.00 -16.68 -17.80
CA VAL A 584 22.36 -16.71 -16.36
C VAL A 584 23.78 -17.19 -16.15
N ARG A 585 24.24 -18.17 -16.93
CA ARG A 585 25.59 -18.69 -16.84
C ARG A 585 26.59 -17.88 -17.65
N TYR A 586 26.24 -17.61 -18.90
CA TYR A 586 27.19 -17.13 -19.89
C TYR A 586 27.36 -15.61 -19.93
N ALA A 587 26.40 -14.84 -19.40
CA ALA A 587 26.44 -13.38 -19.46
C ALA A 587 26.37 -12.70 -18.08
N ILE A 588 25.55 -13.21 -17.15
CA ILE A 588 25.41 -12.55 -15.83
C ILE A 588 26.72 -12.69 -15.02
N PRO A 589 27.32 -11.59 -14.53
CA PRO A 589 28.62 -11.61 -13.84
C PRO A 589 28.70 -12.48 -12.57
N ASP A 590 29.90 -12.94 -12.21
CA ASP A 590 30.12 -13.82 -11.03
C ASP A 590 29.81 -13.15 -9.69
N PHE A 591 29.89 -11.81 -9.60
CA PHE A 591 29.53 -11.07 -8.39
C PHE A 591 28.02 -11.10 -8.14
N ARG A 592 27.20 -11.41 -9.17
CA ARG A 592 25.76 -11.58 -9.05
C ARG A 592 25.42 -13.01 -8.66
N ILE A 593 25.98 -13.99 -9.34
CA ILE A 593 25.69 -15.43 -9.11
C ILE A 593 26.91 -16.29 -9.46
N SER A 594 27.22 -17.28 -8.63
CA SER A 594 28.34 -18.21 -8.87
C SER A 594 27.94 -19.42 -9.72
N GLU A 595 28.92 -20.06 -10.38
CA GLU A 595 28.70 -21.32 -11.10
C GLU A 595 28.11 -22.41 -10.19
N GLU A 596 28.57 -22.50 -8.94
CA GLU A 596 28.05 -23.46 -7.94
C GLU A 596 26.56 -23.24 -7.65
N GLN A 597 26.14 -21.98 -7.52
CA GLN A 597 24.73 -21.63 -7.31
C GLN A 597 23.86 -22.04 -8.51
N ILE A 598 24.37 -21.88 -9.74
CA ILE A 598 23.67 -22.31 -10.96
C ILE A 598 23.63 -23.85 -11.03
N ASP A 599 24.72 -24.52 -10.67
CA ASP A 599 24.84 -25.98 -10.72
C ASP A 599 23.86 -26.65 -9.73
N ARG A 600 23.60 -26.05 -8.57
CA ARG A 600 22.56 -26.53 -7.63
C ARG A 600 21.16 -26.63 -8.23
N ASP A 601 20.78 -25.70 -9.11
CA ASP A 601 19.48 -25.74 -9.79
C ASP A 601 19.49 -26.70 -10.99
N TYR A 602 20.64 -26.85 -11.65
CA TYR A 602 20.83 -27.89 -12.67
C TYR A 602 20.71 -29.30 -12.09
N ASP A 603 21.27 -29.53 -10.90
CA ASP A 603 21.23 -30.83 -10.22
C ASP A 603 19.81 -31.24 -9.83
N ILE A 604 18.90 -30.28 -9.58
CA ILE A 604 17.46 -30.59 -9.43
C ILE A 604 16.95 -31.21 -10.73
N ALA A 605 17.18 -30.58 -11.88
CA ALA A 605 16.67 -31.07 -13.16
C ALA A 605 17.22 -32.45 -13.52
N VAL A 606 18.49 -32.70 -13.23
CA VAL A 606 19.12 -34.03 -13.43
C VAL A 606 18.50 -35.07 -12.50
N ALA A 607 18.31 -34.75 -11.22
CA ALA A 607 17.73 -35.67 -10.25
C ALA A 607 16.27 -36.04 -10.58
N GLU A 608 15.50 -35.11 -11.16
CA GLU A 608 14.15 -35.36 -11.69
C GLU A 608 14.15 -36.27 -12.93
N GLY A 609 15.31 -36.47 -13.56
CA GLY A 609 15.51 -37.38 -14.69
C GLY A 609 15.43 -36.70 -16.06
N VAL A 610 15.72 -35.40 -16.16
CA VAL A 610 15.80 -34.67 -17.44
C VAL A 610 17.08 -35.08 -18.20
N ASN A 611 16.94 -35.37 -19.50
CA ASN A 611 18.07 -35.75 -20.34
C ASN A 611 18.63 -34.53 -21.07
N PHE A 612 19.86 -34.11 -20.75
CA PHE A 612 20.52 -32.98 -21.41
C PHE A 612 21.50 -33.44 -22.48
N HIS A 613 21.40 -32.85 -23.67
CA HIS A 613 22.35 -32.99 -24.77
C HIS A 613 22.98 -31.62 -25.03
N PHE A 614 24.26 -31.49 -24.69
CA PHE A 614 25.03 -30.26 -24.83
C PHE A 614 25.87 -30.25 -26.10
N ASN A 615 26.27 -29.06 -26.53
CA ASN A 615 27.04 -28.84 -27.76
C ASN A 615 26.32 -29.34 -29.02
N CYS A 616 24.99 -29.30 -29.04
CA CYS A 616 24.19 -29.66 -30.20
C CYS A 616 24.35 -28.63 -31.33
N ASP A 617 24.22 -29.10 -32.57
CA ASP A 617 24.07 -28.21 -33.72
C ASP A 617 22.74 -27.45 -33.59
N PRO A 618 22.74 -26.10 -33.56
CA PRO A 618 21.50 -25.33 -33.45
C PRO A 618 20.63 -25.38 -34.71
N ASP A 619 21.09 -26.00 -35.81
CA ASP A 619 20.37 -26.08 -37.07
C ASP A 619 19.29 -27.19 -37.10
N PHE A 620 18.36 -27.18 -36.14
CA PHE A 620 17.29 -28.18 -36.04
C PHE A 620 16.29 -28.13 -37.20
N ASP A 621 15.77 -29.30 -37.61
CA ASP A 621 14.66 -29.43 -38.56
C ASP A 621 13.41 -29.97 -37.86
N LEU A 622 12.26 -29.31 -38.04
CA LEU A 622 11.02 -29.69 -37.36
C LEU A 622 10.50 -31.05 -37.81
N ALA A 623 10.65 -31.41 -39.10
CA ALA A 623 10.16 -32.68 -39.62
C ALA A 623 11.02 -33.86 -39.12
N GLU A 624 12.31 -33.63 -38.88
CA GLU A 624 13.19 -34.61 -38.21
C GLU A 624 12.84 -34.78 -36.75
N LEU A 625 12.69 -33.69 -35.98
CA LEU A 625 12.31 -33.75 -34.57
C LEU A 625 10.97 -34.48 -34.36
N ARG A 626 9.98 -34.25 -35.25
CA ARG A 626 8.68 -34.91 -35.20
C ARG A 626 8.72 -36.43 -35.40
N ARG A 627 9.84 -37.02 -35.83
CA ARG A 627 9.97 -38.48 -35.94
C ARG A 627 10.13 -39.13 -34.57
N ASP A 628 10.80 -38.44 -33.66
CA ASP A 628 11.20 -38.97 -32.35
C ASP A 628 10.43 -38.32 -31.19
N TYR A 629 9.84 -37.14 -31.40
CA TYR A 629 9.14 -36.36 -30.38
C TYR A 629 7.73 -35.94 -30.82
N ASP A 630 6.77 -36.05 -29.91
CA ASP A 630 5.38 -35.63 -30.11
C ASP A 630 5.18 -34.14 -29.83
N TYR A 631 6.02 -33.56 -28.96
CA TYR A 631 5.96 -32.17 -28.52
C TYR A 631 7.32 -31.48 -28.68
N VAL A 632 7.31 -30.24 -29.18
CA VAL A 632 8.51 -29.40 -29.31
C VAL A 632 8.32 -28.09 -28.55
N VAL A 633 9.22 -27.77 -27.64
CA VAL A 633 9.24 -26.50 -26.90
C VAL A 633 10.48 -25.70 -27.27
N VAL A 634 10.29 -24.57 -27.94
CA VAL A 634 11.37 -23.67 -28.36
C VAL A 634 11.65 -22.65 -27.25
N ALA A 635 12.84 -22.70 -26.67
CA ALA A 635 13.30 -21.89 -25.53
C ALA A 635 14.70 -21.29 -25.76
N VAL A 636 15.00 -20.88 -27.01
CA VAL A 636 16.35 -20.46 -27.44
C VAL A 636 16.78 -19.08 -26.94
N GLY A 637 15.87 -18.29 -26.36
CA GLY A 637 16.17 -16.97 -25.78
C GLY A 637 16.39 -15.83 -26.80
N ALA A 638 16.83 -14.66 -26.31
CA ALA A 638 17.10 -13.46 -27.12
C ALA A 638 18.60 -13.11 -27.10
N TRP A 639 19.35 -13.62 -28.08
CA TRP A 639 20.82 -13.49 -28.14
C TRP A 639 21.33 -12.51 -29.20
N ALA A 640 20.45 -11.88 -29.99
CA ALA A 640 20.87 -10.94 -31.02
C ALA A 640 21.06 -9.52 -30.44
N GLN A 641 21.94 -8.74 -31.05
CA GLN A 641 22.31 -7.39 -30.56
C GLN A 641 21.10 -6.45 -30.47
N GLY A 642 21.23 -5.49 -29.56
CA GLY A 642 20.27 -4.41 -29.37
C GLY A 642 20.27 -3.37 -30.48
N ARG A 643 19.44 -2.34 -30.31
CA ARG A 643 19.52 -1.14 -31.16
C ARG A 643 20.68 -0.28 -30.67
N SER A 644 21.55 0.15 -31.58
CA SER A 644 22.59 1.13 -31.23
C SER A 644 21.99 2.37 -30.54
N PRO A 645 22.57 2.86 -29.44
CA PRO A 645 22.14 4.08 -28.78
C PRO A 645 22.44 5.35 -29.57
N VAL A 646 23.34 5.29 -30.55
CA VAL A 646 23.76 6.42 -31.40
C VAL A 646 23.32 6.24 -32.85
N ASN A 647 23.17 7.36 -33.57
CA ASN A 647 22.86 7.38 -35.00
C ASN A 647 24.12 7.29 -35.87
N GLU A 648 25.22 7.91 -35.44
CA GLU A 648 26.51 7.92 -36.13
C GLU A 648 27.59 7.26 -35.25
N GLY A 649 28.49 6.47 -35.86
CA GLY A 649 29.54 5.72 -35.14
C GLY A 649 29.07 4.46 -34.41
N LYS A 650 27.99 3.82 -34.91
CA LYS A 650 27.39 2.61 -34.32
C LYS A 650 28.39 1.46 -34.17
N ASP A 651 29.32 1.34 -35.10
CA ASP A 651 30.39 0.34 -35.13
C ASP A 651 31.43 0.50 -34.02
N LYS A 652 31.47 1.69 -33.39
CA LYS A 652 32.37 2.01 -32.27
C LYS A 652 31.74 1.80 -30.90
N VAL A 653 30.43 1.52 -30.85
CA VAL A 653 29.71 1.22 -29.61
C VAL A 653 29.70 -0.28 -29.39
N HIS A 654 30.02 -0.71 -28.18
CA HIS A 654 30.04 -2.11 -27.79
C HIS A 654 28.65 -2.54 -27.29
N ASP A 655 28.11 -3.64 -27.82
CA ASP A 655 26.85 -4.21 -27.33
C ASP A 655 27.04 -4.79 -25.91
N ALA A 656 26.10 -4.51 -25.01
CA ALA A 656 26.18 -4.93 -23.62
C ALA A 656 26.29 -6.46 -23.45
N LEU A 657 25.53 -7.24 -24.22
CA LEU A 657 25.57 -8.70 -24.12
C LEU A 657 26.93 -9.24 -24.58
N ASP A 658 27.47 -8.70 -25.67
CA ASP A 658 28.80 -9.08 -26.16
C ASP A 658 29.92 -8.76 -25.17
N VAL A 659 29.84 -7.61 -24.49
CA VAL A 659 30.80 -7.22 -23.44
C VAL A 659 30.75 -8.21 -22.28
N LEU A 660 29.56 -8.51 -21.77
CA LEU A 660 29.35 -9.43 -20.65
C LEU A 660 29.84 -10.86 -21.00
N LEU A 661 29.51 -11.36 -22.18
CA LEU A 661 29.97 -12.66 -22.68
C LEU A 661 31.50 -12.73 -22.75
N LYS A 662 32.15 -11.72 -23.37
CA LYS A 662 33.61 -11.70 -23.48
C LYS A 662 34.29 -11.60 -22.12
N ALA A 663 33.71 -10.84 -21.19
CA ALA A 663 34.24 -10.75 -19.84
C ALA A 663 34.20 -12.10 -19.11
N LYS A 664 33.13 -12.88 -19.29
CA LYS A 664 33.04 -14.27 -18.77
C LYS A 664 34.03 -15.23 -19.43
N GLU A 665 34.21 -15.12 -20.75
CA GLU A 665 35.08 -16.04 -21.51
C GLU A 665 36.58 -15.72 -21.37
N HIS A 666 36.95 -14.44 -21.19
CA HIS A 666 38.34 -13.98 -21.28
C HIS A 666 38.82 -13.20 -20.06
N GLY A 667 37.95 -12.87 -19.10
CA GLY A 667 38.29 -12.04 -17.94
C GLY A 667 38.27 -10.54 -18.27
N ALA A 668 39.18 -9.78 -17.65
CA ALA A 668 39.21 -8.33 -17.77
C ALA A 668 39.40 -7.86 -19.23
N LEU A 669 38.54 -6.94 -19.66
CA LEU A 669 38.60 -6.31 -20.99
C LEU A 669 39.41 -5.01 -20.92
N ASP A 670 40.07 -4.62 -22.01
CA ASP A 670 40.68 -3.30 -22.12
C ASP A 670 39.60 -2.25 -22.44
N MET A 671 39.21 -1.48 -21.43
CA MET A 671 38.14 -0.47 -21.50
C MET A 671 38.68 0.97 -21.37
N GLY A 672 40.00 1.17 -21.35
CA GLY A 672 40.59 2.48 -21.06
C GLY A 672 40.25 2.99 -19.65
N LYS A 673 40.19 4.32 -19.48
CA LYS A 673 40.00 4.97 -18.17
C LYS A 673 38.57 5.44 -17.92
N ARG A 674 37.84 5.79 -18.97
CA ARG A 674 36.50 6.39 -18.89
C ARG A 674 35.49 5.58 -19.69
N VAL A 675 34.49 5.02 -19.03
CA VAL A 675 33.46 4.19 -19.66
C VAL A 675 32.09 4.84 -19.54
N ALA A 676 31.32 4.86 -20.63
CA ALA A 676 29.91 5.21 -20.60
C ALA A 676 29.03 3.97 -20.84
N VAL A 677 27.99 3.80 -20.03
CA VAL A 677 26.96 2.78 -20.23
C VAL A 677 25.65 3.46 -20.58
N VAL A 678 25.17 3.27 -21.81
CA VAL A 678 23.95 3.90 -22.30
C VAL A 678 22.75 2.97 -22.09
N GLY A 679 21.91 3.29 -21.12
CA GLY A 679 20.78 2.47 -20.68
C GLY A 679 20.59 2.57 -19.17
N ALA A 680 19.49 2.03 -18.64
CA ALA A 680 19.21 2.07 -17.19
C ALA A 680 18.38 0.88 -16.68
N GLY A 681 18.47 -0.27 -17.37
CA GLY A 681 17.91 -1.55 -16.87
C GLY A 681 18.98 -2.35 -16.12
N ASP A 682 18.61 -3.51 -15.57
CA ASP A 682 19.55 -4.35 -14.80
C ASP A 682 20.82 -4.71 -15.58
N VAL A 683 20.71 -4.97 -16.89
CA VAL A 683 21.88 -5.22 -17.76
C VAL A 683 22.83 -4.01 -17.81
N ALA A 684 22.30 -2.78 -17.77
CA ALA A 684 23.13 -1.58 -17.71
C ALA A 684 23.86 -1.48 -16.36
N MET A 685 23.20 -1.87 -15.27
CA MET A 685 23.83 -1.93 -13.93
C MET A 685 24.94 -2.98 -13.90
N ASP A 686 24.69 -4.19 -14.42
CA ASP A 686 25.70 -5.25 -14.52
C ASP A 686 26.93 -4.78 -15.34
N CYS A 687 26.70 -4.13 -16.49
CA CYS A 687 27.79 -3.57 -17.30
C CYS A 687 28.56 -2.47 -16.57
N ALA A 688 27.86 -1.58 -15.86
CA ALA A 688 28.49 -0.47 -15.15
C ALA A 688 29.36 -0.96 -13.99
N ARG A 689 28.85 -1.90 -13.18
CA ARG A 689 29.57 -2.54 -12.08
C ARG A 689 30.77 -3.35 -12.57
N LEU A 690 30.57 -4.14 -13.64
CA LEU A 690 31.67 -4.86 -14.29
C LEU A 690 32.76 -3.89 -14.79
N ALA A 691 32.38 -2.82 -15.49
CA ALA A 691 33.32 -1.82 -15.97
C ALA A 691 34.06 -1.16 -14.80
N LYS A 692 33.36 -0.85 -13.71
CA LYS A 692 33.95 -0.23 -12.51
C LYS A 692 34.96 -1.13 -11.81
N ALA A 693 34.70 -2.44 -11.78
CA ALA A 693 35.61 -3.44 -11.24
C ALA A 693 36.79 -3.78 -12.17
N THR A 694 36.77 -3.31 -13.43
CA THR A 694 37.80 -3.62 -14.42
C THR A 694 39.07 -2.79 -14.18
N ALA A 695 40.22 -3.46 -14.11
CA ALA A 695 41.50 -2.81 -13.85
C ALA A 695 41.82 -1.75 -14.91
N GLY A 696 42.18 -0.54 -14.47
CA GLY A 696 42.51 0.59 -15.35
C GLY A 696 41.37 1.58 -15.56
N VAL A 697 40.12 1.19 -15.29
CA VAL A 697 38.97 2.08 -15.34
C VAL A 697 38.94 2.98 -14.10
N GLU A 698 38.89 4.30 -14.31
CA GLU A 698 38.85 5.31 -13.26
C GLU A 698 37.42 5.85 -13.08
N HIS A 699 36.70 6.06 -14.18
CA HIS A 699 35.36 6.65 -14.20
C HIS A 699 34.38 5.81 -15.04
N VAL A 700 33.18 5.60 -14.51
CA VAL A 700 32.06 4.94 -15.19
C VAL A 700 30.82 5.79 -14.99
N ASP A 701 30.14 6.13 -16.08
CA ASP A 701 28.88 6.88 -16.04
C ASP A 701 27.76 6.10 -16.73
N ILE A 702 26.61 6.00 -16.06
CA ILE A 702 25.34 5.59 -16.67
C ILE A 702 24.74 6.81 -17.36
N VAL A 703 24.48 6.71 -18.67
CA VAL A 703 23.84 7.77 -19.45
C VAL A 703 22.39 7.42 -19.69
N TYR A 704 21.47 8.21 -19.11
CA TYR A 704 20.04 7.94 -19.16
C TYR A 704 19.21 9.15 -19.58
N ARG A 705 18.28 8.92 -20.50
CA ARG A 705 17.42 9.97 -21.07
C ARG A 705 16.29 10.46 -20.14
N ARG A 706 16.11 9.85 -18.97
CA ARG A 706 15.13 10.25 -17.92
C ARG A 706 15.85 10.34 -16.57
N THR A 707 15.08 10.56 -15.51
CA THR A 707 15.54 10.53 -14.13
C THR A 707 15.42 9.14 -13.50
N GLU A 708 16.06 8.96 -12.33
CA GLU A 708 16.11 7.76 -11.49
C GLU A 708 14.71 7.20 -11.21
N ALA A 709 13.74 8.08 -10.99
CA ALA A 709 12.35 7.72 -10.74
C ALA A 709 11.73 6.86 -11.86
N TYR A 710 12.27 6.93 -13.08
CA TYR A 710 11.80 6.20 -14.25
C TYR A 710 12.79 5.14 -14.75
N MET A 711 13.83 4.80 -13.99
CA MET A 711 14.77 3.76 -14.36
C MET A 711 14.10 2.37 -14.34
N PRO A 712 14.27 1.55 -15.38
CA PRO A 712 13.78 0.16 -15.37
C PRO A 712 14.51 -0.78 -14.43
N ALA A 713 15.75 -0.46 -14.02
CA ALA A 713 16.52 -1.28 -13.10
C ALA A 713 15.83 -1.39 -11.73
N SER A 714 16.02 -2.52 -11.06
CA SER A 714 15.58 -2.63 -9.67
C SER A 714 16.36 -1.66 -8.78
N GLN A 715 15.71 -1.15 -7.72
CA GLN A 715 16.35 -0.18 -6.83
C GLN A 715 17.62 -0.75 -6.20
N ASP A 716 17.60 -2.02 -5.79
CA ASP A 716 18.77 -2.71 -5.22
C ASP A 716 20.00 -2.66 -6.17
N GLU A 717 19.80 -2.91 -7.48
CA GLU A 717 20.90 -2.86 -8.45
C GLU A 717 21.46 -1.45 -8.66
N TYR A 718 20.56 -0.46 -8.64
CA TYR A 718 20.94 0.94 -8.77
C TYR A 718 21.74 1.40 -7.56
N ASP A 719 21.26 1.08 -6.36
CA ASP A 719 21.89 1.44 -5.09
C ASP A 719 23.30 0.79 -4.97
N ASP A 720 23.43 -0.48 -5.36
CA ASP A 720 24.72 -1.18 -5.45
C ASP A 720 25.70 -0.47 -6.40
N ALA A 721 25.24 -0.11 -7.61
CA ALA A 721 26.09 0.57 -8.60
C ALA A 721 26.58 1.93 -8.07
N LEU A 722 25.71 2.70 -7.42
CA LEU A 722 26.10 3.96 -6.78
C LEU A 722 27.11 3.75 -5.65
N ALA A 723 26.90 2.73 -4.80
CA ALA A 723 27.81 2.41 -3.69
C ALA A 723 29.21 2.02 -4.18
N GLU A 724 29.32 1.43 -5.37
CA GLU A 724 30.58 1.13 -6.06
C GLU A 724 31.22 2.34 -6.75
N GLY A 725 30.56 3.51 -6.72
CA GLY A 725 31.07 4.76 -7.29
C GLY A 725 30.84 4.92 -8.79
N VAL A 726 29.77 4.33 -9.32
CA VAL A 726 29.26 4.59 -10.67
C VAL A 726 28.52 5.93 -10.68
N GLY A 727 28.86 6.81 -11.63
CA GLY A 727 28.18 8.08 -11.87
C GLY A 727 26.89 7.90 -12.68
N VAL A 728 25.96 8.84 -12.57
CA VAL A 728 24.69 8.84 -13.32
C VAL A 728 24.49 10.20 -13.98
N LEU A 729 24.30 10.19 -15.29
CA LEU A 729 23.99 11.34 -16.12
C LEU A 729 22.54 11.22 -16.60
N GLU A 730 21.64 11.83 -15.83
CA GLU A 730 20.22 11.89 -16.12
C GLU A 730 19.88 12.95 -17.16
N LEU A 731 18.73 12.77 -17.82
CA LEU A 731 18.23 13.69 -18.85
C LEU A 731 19.26 13.94 -19.97
N VAL A 732 19.98 12.88 -20.36
CA VAL A 732 20.98 12.92 -21.43
C VAL A 732 20.74 11.76 -22.39
N ALA A 733 20.66 12.05 -23.69
CA ALA A 733 20.50 11.05 -24.76
C ALA A 733 21.65 11.11 -25.77
N PRO A 734 22.37 10.01 -26.02
CA PRO A 734 23.45 9.98 -27.01
C PRO A 734 22.97 10.17 -28.45
N VAL A 735 23.81 10.82 -29.26
CA VAL A 735 23.54 11.14 -30.68
C VAL A 735 24.59 10.52 -31.59
N SER A 736 25.87 10.69 -31.27
CA SER A 736 27.00 10.15 -32.04
C SER A 736 28.18 9.80 -31.14
N TYR A 737 29.02 8.87 -31.60
CA TYR A 737 30.27 8.50 -30.93
C TYR A 737 31.41 8.36 -31.95
N ASP A 738 32.52 9.07 -31.75
CA ASP A 738 33.66 9.04 -32.68
C ASP A 738 34.81 8.11 -32.24
N GLY A 739 34.67 7.41 -31.11
CA GLY A 739 35.72 6.58 -30.51
C GLY A 739 36.44 7.26 -29.34
N LYS A 740 36.14 8.54 -29.07
CA LYS A 740 36.62 9.27 -27.89
C LYS A 740 35.59 10.23 -27.31
N THR A 741 34.77 10.84 -28.16
CA THR A 741 33.76 11.85 -27.81
C THR A 741 32.37 11.28 -28.04
N LEU A 742 31.59 11.18 -26.96
CA LEU A 742 30.16 10.83 -26.98
C LEU A 742 29.36 12.13 -26.96
N ARG A 743 28.84 12.52 -28.12
CA ARG A 743 27.96 13.68 -28.24
C ARG A 743 26.55 13.30 -27.80
N CYS A 744 26.02 14.03 -26.83
CA CYS A 744 24.69 13.81 -26.31
C CYS A 744 23.83 15.09 -26.39
N GLU A 745 22.52 14.90 -26.48
CA GLU A 745 21.53 15.96 -26.35
C GLU A 745 20.97 15.96 -24.92
N LYS A 746 20.76 17.14 -24.34
CA LYS A 746 20.01 17.28 -23.09
C LYS A 746 18.53 17.04 -23.33
N MET A 747 17.88 16.43 -22.34
CA MET A 747 16.49 16.04 -22.41
C MET A 747 15.65 16.83 -21.40
N GLU A 748 14.38 17.01 -21.73
CA GLU A 748 13.33 17.45 -20.81
C GLU A 748 12.27 16.35 -20.68
N LEU A 749 11.71 16.17 -19.49
CA LEU A 749 10.55 15.28 -19.29
C LEU A 749 9.28 15.97 -19.82
N GLY A 750 8.54 15.28 -20.69
CA GLY A 750 7.23 15.70 -21.17
C GLY A 750 6.07 14.97 -20.50
N ASP A 751 4.91 14.95 -21.16
CA ASP A 751 3.70 14.27 -20.67
C ASP A 751 3.88 12.76 -20.54
N TYR A 752 3.04 12.11 -19.73
CA TYR A 752 3.03 10.66 -19.61
C TYR A 752 2.71 9.97 -20.95
N ASP A 753 3.51 8.97 -21.28
CA ASP A 753 3.27 8.08 -22.41
C ASP A 753 2.32 6.92 -22.03
N ALA A 754 1.90 6.14 -23.02
CA ALA A 754 1.02 4.98 -22.82
C ALA A 754 1.61 3.88 -21.92
N SER A 755 2.91 3.93 -21.60
CA SER A 755 3.55 3.03 -20.63
C SER A 755 3.49 3.54 -19.19
N GLY A 756 2.90 4.72 -18.96
CA GLY A 756 2.82 5.34 -17.64
C GLY A 756 4.12 6.03 -17.19
N ARG A 757 5.05 6.27 -18.11
CA ARG A 757 6.30 7.01 -17.83
C ARG A 757 6.26 8.36 -18.53
N LYS A 758 6.95 9.38 -17.99
CA LYS A 758 7.11 10.63 -18.72
C LYS A 758 7.81 10.41 -20.06
N SER A 759 7.25 10.98 -21.12
CA SER A 759 7.91 11.10 -22.42
C SER A 759 9.15 11.99 -22.28
N VAL A 760 10.02 11.96 -23.28
CA VAL A 760 11.25 12.76 -23.28
C VAL A 760 11.34 13.52 -24.57
N LYS A 761 11.79 14.77 -24.48
CA LYS A 761 12.00 15.63 -25.63
C LYS A 761 13.41 16.21 -25.57
N GLY A 762 14.06 16.29 -26.73
CA GLY A 762 15.37 16.92 -26.84
C GLY A 762 15.24 18.43 -26.75
N THR A 763 16.18 19.07 -26.04
CA THR A 763 16.18 20.53 -25.86
C THR A 763 16.96 21.26 -26.96
N ALA A 764 17.55 20.53 -27.91
CA ALA A 764 18.53 21.02 -28.87
C ALA A 764 19.81 21.61 -28.25
N GLU A 765 20.02 21.45 -26.94
CA GLU A 765 21.31 21.70 -26.28
C GLU A 765 22.16 20.43 -26.28
N TYR A 766 23.42 20.54 -26.69
CA TYR A 766 24.34 19.40 -26.80
C TYR A 766 25.49 19.51 -25.81
N LEU A 767 25.96 18.35 -25.36
CA LEU A 767 27.15 18.18 -24.56
C LEU A 767 28.07 17.14 -25.20
N ASP A 768 29.37 17.42 -25.18
CA ASP A 768 30.39 16.51 -25.66
C ASP A 768 31.13 15.93 -24.45
N LEU A 769 31.05 14.61 -24.27
CA LEU A 769 31.63 13.90 -23.13
C LEU A 769 32.74 12.96 -23.60
N GLU A 770 33.88 12.97 -22.93
CA GLU A 770 35.01 12.09 -23.28
C GLU A 770 34.88 10.72 -22.61
N TYR A 771 34.87 9.66 -23.44
CA TYR A 771 34.88 8.26 -23.02
C TYR A 771 35.80 7.45 -23.92
N ASP A 772 36.56 6.53 -23.33
CA ASP A 772 37.43 5.59 -24.07
C ASP A 772 36.64 4.37 -24.57
N PHE A 773 35.54 4.03 -23.86
CA PHE A 773 34.72 2.87 -24.15
C PHE A 773 33.24 3.19 -23.92
N VAL A 774 32.38 2.85 -24.88
CA VAL A 774 30.93 3.10 -24.80
C VAL A 774 30.18 1.79 -24.96
N ILE A 775 29.36 1.45 -23.96
CA ILE A 775 28.54 0.25 -23.93
C ILE A 775 27.07 0.64 -24.20
N GLY A 776 26.46 0.05 -25.23
CA GLY A 776 25.05 0.19 -25.52
C GLY A 776 24.23 -0.89 -24.81
N ALA A 777 23.56 -0.52 -23.72
CA ALA A 777 22.69 -1.40 -22.91
C ALA A 777 21.19 -1.11 -23.17
N THR A 778 20.81 -1.10 -24.45
CA THR A 778 19.45 -0.76 -24.90
C THR A 778 18.51 -1.97 -25.06
N GLY A 779 18.97 -3.16 -24.67
CA GLY A 779 18.26 -4.44 -24.73
C GLY A 779 18.85 -5.41 -25.78
N ALA A 780 18.33 -6.64 -25.83
CA ALA A 780 18.67 -7.65 -26.85
C ALA A 780 17.48 -7.92 -27.77
N SER A 781 17.72 -8.62 -28.89
CA SER A 781 16.71 -9.00 -29.87
C SER A 781 16.64 -10.52 -30.08
N VAL A 782 15.51 -10.98 -30.61
CA VAL A 782 15.27 -12.39 -30.91
C VAL A 782 15.70 -12.67 -32.34
N ASN A 783 16.46 -13.75 -32.54
CA ASN A 783 16.78 -14.23 -33.89
C ASN A 783 15.61 -15.07 -34.42
N PRO A 784 14.93 -14.66 -35.51
CA PRO A 784 13.75 -15.38 -36.01
C PRO A 784 14.07 -16.67 -36.77
N GLY A 785 15.36 -16.96 -37.04
CA GLY A 785 15.77 -18.03 -37.95
C GLY A 785 15.19 -19.41 -37.63
N ILE A 786 15.09 -19.79 -36.35
CA ILE A 786 14.48 -21.08 -35.96
C ILE A 786 12.98 -21.12 -36.24
N PHE A 787 12.27 -20.00 -36.06
CA PHE A 787 10.84 -19.91 -36.34
C PHE A 787 10.56 -19.99 -37.84
N GLU A 788 11.40 -19.34 -38.65
CA GLU A 788 11.30 -19.37 -40.10
C GLU A 788 11.60 -20.76 -40.66
N LYS A 789 12.63 -21.42 -40.12
CA LYS A 789 12.96 -22.80 -40.49
C LYS A 789 11.85 -23.78 -40.11
N PHE A 790 11.20 -23.57 -38.98
CA PHE A 790 10.05 -24.38 -38.54
C PHE A 790 8.75 -24.02 -39.28
N GLY A 791 8.75 -23.00 -40.14
CA GLY A 791 7.56 -22.58 -40.89
C GLY A 791 6.49 -21.90 -40.03
N LEU A 792 6.87 -21.34 -38.87
CA LEU A 792 5.91 -20.70 -37.98
C LEU A 792 5.36 -19.41 -38.57
N ALA A 793 4.07 -19.15 -38.40
CA ALA A 793 3.47 -17.87 -38.76
C ALA A 793 4.03 -16.75 -37.89
N LEU A 794 4.55 -15.69 -38.52
CA LEU A 794 5.16 -14.54 -37.82
C LEU A 794 4.29 -13.28 -37.89
N ASP A 795 4.41 -12.41 -36.90
CA ASP A 795 3.87 -11.04 -36.89
C ASP A 795 4.77 -10.07 -37.70
N GLU A 796 4.35 -8.80 -37.82
CA GLU A 796 5.09 -7.75 -38.54
C GLU A 796 6.47 -7.45 -37.93
N ARG A 797 6.70 -7.86 -36.68
CA ARG A 797 7.98 -7.74 -35.97
C ARG A 797 8.80 -9.03 -36.04
N ARG A 798 8.41 -9.97 -36.91
CA ARG A 798 9.04 -11.30 -37.09
C ARG A 798 9.04 -12.14 -35.81
N ARG A 799 8.06 -11.96 -34.93
CA ARG A 799 7.85 -12.82 -33.74
C ARG A 799 6.79 -13.88 -34.05
N PRO A 800 6.85 -15.08 -33.44
CA PRO A 800 5.88 -16.11 -33.68
C PRO A 800 4.49 -15.67 -33.21
N LYS A 801 3.47 -15.91 -34.04
CA LYS A 801 2.06 -15.80 -33.66
C LYS A 801 1.71 -17.02 -32.82
N LEU A 802 1.27 -16.79 -31.60
CA LEU A 802 1.01 -17.85 -30.63
C LEU A 802 -0.41 -17.75 -30.08
N SER A 803 -0.97 -18.88 -29.65
CA SER A 803 -2.20 -18.96 -28.86
C SER A 803 -1.99 -18.47 -27.42
N GLU A 804 -3.07 -18.44 -26.62
CA GLU A 804 -3.01 -18.08 -25.20
C GLU A 804 -2.16 -19.03 -24.35
N VAL A 805 -2.02 -20.29 -24.79
CA VAL A 805 -1.15 -21.31 -24.18
C VAL A 805 0.23 -21.40 -24.85
N PHE A 806 0.55 -20.42 -25.69
CA PHE A 806 1.85 -20.25 -26.36
C PHE A 806 2.17 -21.34 -27.40
N GLU A 807 1.15 -22.01 -27.92
CA GLU A 807 1.26 -22.89 -29.08
C GLU A 807 1.34 -22.05 -30.35
N SER A 808 2.22 -22.44 -31.27
CA SER A 808 2.42 -21.77 -32.55
C SER A 808 1.36 -22.16 -33.60
N SER A 809 1.54 -21.70 -34.84
CA SER A 809 0.75 -22.19 -35.98
C SER A 809 0.98 -23.66 -36.30
N GLU A 810 2.11 -24.22 -35.87
CA GLU A 810 2.43 -25.64 -35.99
C GLU A 810 1.95 -26.38 -34.73
N SER A 811 1.14 -27.42 -34.94
CA SER A 811 0.57 -28.22 -33.85
C SER A 811 1.67 -28.87 -33.01
N ASN A 812 1.47 -28.83 -31.68
CA ASN A 812 2.38 -29.34 -30.66
C ASN A 812 3.76 -28.65 -30.62
N VAL A 813 3.90 -27.48 -31.26
CA VAL A 813 5.10 -26.65 -31.19
C VAL A 813 4.80 -25.40 -30.36
N TYR A 814 5.50 -25.25 -29.24
CA TYR A 814 5.32 -24.17 -28.28
C TYR A 814 6.56 -23.28 -28.21
N VAL A 815 6.39 -22.00 -27.83
CA VAL A 815 7.51 -21.06 -27.68
C VAL A 815 7.43 -20.37 -26.32
N VAL A 816 8.52 -20.43 -25.54
CA VAL A 816 8.58 -19.92 -24.16
C VAL A 816 9.80 -19.03 -23.91
N GLY A 817 9.74 -18.20 -22.88
CA GLY A 817 10.87 -17.37 -22.46
C GLY A 817 11.15 -16.20 -23.40
N ASP A 818 12.40 -15.71 -23.38
CA ASP A 818 12.76 -14.47 -24.07
C ASP A 818 12.55 -14.52 -25.59
N CYS A 819 12.64 -15.70 -26.22
CA CYS A 819 12.36 -15.83 -27.66
C CYS A 819 10.88 -15.63 -28.00
N ARG A 820 9.97 -15.75 -27.03
CA ARG A 820 8.56 -15.36 -27.16
C ARG A 820 8.34 -13.88 -26.84
N ARG A 821 8.90 -13.40 -25.72
CA ARG A 821 8.54 -12.08 -25.14
C ARG A 821 9.42 -10.94 -25.64
N GLY A 822 10.61 -11.24 -26.15
CA GLY A 822 11.77 -10.35 -26.05
C GLY A 822 12.45 -10.50 -24.68
N PRO A 823 13.59 -9.82 -24.46
CA PRO A 823 14.33 -9.91 -23.20
C PRO A 823 13.44 -9.60 -22.00
N SER A 824 13.36 -10.53 -21.06
CA SER A 824 12.49 -10.45 -19.88
C SER A 824 13.22 -10.96 -18.62
N THR A 825 12.46 -11.26 -17.57
CA THR A 825 13.02 -11.75 -16.31
C THR A 825 13.05 -13.28 -16.29
N VAL A 826 14.01 -13.85 -15.55
CA VAL A 826 14.15 -15.31 -15.35
C VAL A 826 12.82 -15.97 -14.95
N VAL A 827 12.14 -15.40 -13.94
CA VAL A 827 10.89 -15.95 -13.43
C VAL A 827 9.74 -15.86 -14.43
N ALA A 828 9.71 -14.83 -15.29
CA ALA A 828 8.71 -14.72 -16.34
C ALA A 828 8.88 -15.82 -17.41
N ALA A 829 10.13 -16.15 -17.76
CA ALA A 829 10.41 -17.25 -18.68
C ALA A 829 9.96 -18.60 -18.11
N MET A 830 10.15 -18.83 -16.81
CA MET A 830 9.66 -20.03 -16.14
C MET A 830 8.13 -20.06 -16.04
N GLY A 831 7.49 -18.90 -15.88
CA GLY A 831 6.04 -18.75 -15.90
C GLY A 831 5.43 -19.19 -17.24
N ASP A 832 6.08 -18.86 -18.36
CA ASP A 832 5.66 -19.33 -19.67
C ASP A 832 5.69 -20.86 -19.77
N SER A 833 6.77 -21.45 -19.27
CA SER A 833 6.95 -22.90 -19.25
C SER A 833 5.92 -23.62 -18.39
N ARG A 834 5.48 -23.01 -17.28
CA ARG A 834 4.40 -23.54 -16.45
C ARG A 834 3.07 -23.61 -17.20
N THR A 835 2.74 -22.58 -17.99
CA THR A 835 1.54 -22.57 -18.85
C THR A 835 1.60 -23.69 -19.90
N VAL A 836 2.73 -23.81 -20.60
CA VAL A 836 2.92 -24.84 -21.63
C VAL A 836 2.88 -26.25 -21.04
N ALA A 837 3.57 -26.47 -19.92
CA ALA A 837 3.60 -27.78 -19.27
C ALA A 837 2.20 -28.24 -18.84
N LYS A 838 1.38 -27.33 -18.28
CA LYS A 838 -0.01 -27.64 -17.93
C LYS A 838 -0.84 -28.04 -19.14
N GLU A 839 -0.67 -27.38 -20.28
CA GLU A 839 -1.41 -27.73 -21.50
C GLU A 839 -0.97 -29.08 -22.07
N ILE A 840 0.33 -29.36 -22.14
CA ILE A 840 0.84 -30.65 -22.62
C ILE A 840 0.36 -31.80 -21.73
N LEU A 841 0.50 -31.67 -20.39
CA LEU A 841 0.02 -32.68 -19.45
C LEU A 841 -1.50 -32.91 -19.59
N ARG A 842 -2.28 -31.84 -19.77
CA ARG A 842 -3.72 -31.94 -20.00
C ARG A 842 -4.06 -32.71 -21.29
N ARG A 843 -3.33 -32.48 -22.39
CA ARG A 843 -3.52 -33.21 -23.65
C ARG A 843 -3.24 -34.70 -23.50
N GLU A 844 -2.25 -35.04 -22.70
CA GLU A 844 -1.86 -36.41 -22.37
C GLU A 844 -2.74 -37.08 -21.29
N GLY A 845 -3.75 -36.37 -20.76
CA GLY A 845 -4.58 -36.89 -19.69
C GLY A 845 -3.82 -37.10 -18.37
N LEU A 846 -2.68 -36.43 -18.19
CA LEU A 846 -1.86 -36.50 -16.99
C LEU A 846 -2.24 -35.40 -16.01
N ALA A 847 -2.31 -35.77 -14.72
CA ALA A 847 -2.39 -34.78 -13.65
C ALA A 847 -1.07 -33.99 -13.57
N ASN A 848 -1.15 -32.73 -13.17
CA ASN A 848 0.02 -31.91 -12.85
C ASN A 848 0.18 -31.79 -11.33
N ASP A 849 1.42 -31.68 -10.88
CA ASP A 849 1.82 -31.62 -9.48
C ASP A 849 1.92 -30.19 -8.91
N PHE A 850 1.32 -29.19 -9.58
CA PHE A 850 1.22 -27.82 -9.05
C PHE A 850 0.17 -27.72 -7.92
N GLU A 851 0.30 -28.59 -6.93
CA GLU A 851 -0.64 -28.75 -5.82
C GLU A 851 -0.55 -27.58 -4.85
N ARG A 852 -1.71 -27.15 -4.34
CA ARG A 852 -1.78 -26.13 -3.29
C ARG A 852 -1.40 -26.76 -1.95
N VAL A 853 -0.35 -26.26 -1.34
CA VAL A 853 -0.01 -26.56 0.05
C VAL A 853 -0.62 -25.48 0.93
N GLN A 854 -1.35 -25.89 1.97
CA GLN A 854 -1.85 -24.97 2.99
C GLN A 854 -0.99 -25.08 4.24
N VAL A 855 -0.26 -24.01 4.51
CA VAL A 855 0.42 -23.80 5.80
C VAL A 855 -0.40 -22.77 6.56
N GLU A 856 -1.33 -23.27 7.35
CA GLU A 856 -2.23 -22.47 8.15
C GLU A 856 -1.46 -21.66 9.21
N MET A 857 -1.97 -20.46 9.48
CA MET A 857 -1.52 -19.64 10.59
C MET A 857 -2.71 -19.37 11.49
N GLU A 858 -2.52 -19.47 12.80
CA GLU A 858 -3.60 -19.12 13.73
C GLU A 858 -4.04 -17.66 13.51
N GLN A 859 -5.37 -17.44 13.48
CA GLN A 859 -5.92 -16.10 13.26
C GLN A 859 -5.37 -15.09 14.27
N ALA A 860 -5.19 -15.51 15.53
CA ALA A 860 -4.62 -14.69 16.60
C ALA A 860 -3.20 -14.21 16.27
N ASP A 861 -2.39 -14.99 15.54
CA ASP A 861 -1.04 -14.58 15.14
C ASP A 861 -1.05 -13.62 13.95
N ILE A 862 -2.00 -13.78 13.02
CA ILE A 862 -2.23 -12.81 11.94
C ILE A 862 -2.71 -11.47 12.54
N ASP A 863 -3.65 -11.52 13.48
CA ASP A 863 -4.19 -10.34 14.16
C ASP A 863 -3.11 -9.56 14.91
N LYS A 864 -2.14 -10.24 15.54
CA LYS A 864 -0.99 -9.56 16.17
C LYS A 864 -0.20 -8.73 15.17
N ARG A 865 -0.04 -9.19 13.93
CA ARG A 865 0.72 -8.50 12.87
C ARG A 865 -0.05 -7.33 12.24
N ARG A 866 -1.38 -7.40 12.20
CA ARG A 866 -2.24 -6.34 11.65
C ARG A 866 -2.17 -5.04 12.45
N GLY A 867 -2.17 -3.91 11.76
CA GLY A 867 -2.01 -2.59 12.38
C GLY A 867 -0.62 -2.29 12.97
N VAL A 868 0.42 -3.09 12.68
CA VAL A 868 1.77 -2.88 13.24
C VAL A 868 2.76 -2.49 12.14
N LEU A 869 3.32 -1.28 12.24
CA LEU A 869 4.44 -0.83 11.41
C LEU A 869 5.76 -1.43 11.91
N MET A 870 6.57 -1.98 11.02
CA MET A 870 7.85 -2.62 11.36
C MET A 870 8.87 -2.41 10.24
N HIS A 871 10.14 -2.25 10.63
CA HIS A 871 11.24 -2.28 9.66
C HIS A 871 11.44 -3.69 9.10
N THR A 872 12.09 -3.77 7.94
CA THR A 872 12.57 -5.03 7.36
C THR A 872 13.41 -5.81 8.38
N ARG A 873 13.27 -7.13 8.37
CA ARG A 873 13.99 -8.05 9.25
C ARG A 873 14.98 -8.89 8.44
N GLU A 874 15.80 -9.65 9.16
CA GLU A 874 16.69 -10.64 8.59
C GLU A 874 15.92 -11.73 7.83
N ARG A 875 16.57 -12.32 6.81
CA ARG A 875 15.95 -13.28 5.88
C ARG A 875 15.33 -14.52 6.52
N ASP A 876 15.72 -14.88 7.74
CA ASP A 876 15.15 -15.99 8.50
C ASP A 876 13.84 -15.64 9.21
N THR A 877 13.65 -14.38 9.61
CA THR A 877 12.49 -13.91 10.40
C THR A 877 11.61 -12.92 9.64
N GLU A 878 11.98 -12.53 8.43
CA GLU A 878 11.24 -11.61 7.58
C GLU A 878 9.81 -12.12 7.26
N GLY A 879 9.59 -13.43 7.25
CA GLY A 879 8.25 -14.04 7.15
C GLY A 879 7.29 -13.67 8.29
N GLU A 880 7.80 -13.22 9.44
CA GLU A 880 6.97 -12.75 10.57
C GLU A 880 6.21 -11.45 10.25
N ARG A 881 6.63 -10.69 9.23
CA ARG A 881 5.90 -9.50 8.75
C ARG A 881 4.76 -9.84 7.79
N CYS A 882 4.69 -11.08 7.27
CA CYS A 882 3.67 -11.53 6.33
C CYS A 882 2.27 -11.52 6.97
N LEU A 883 1.27 -11.04 6.21
CA LEU A 883 -0.12 -10.88 6.68
C LEU A 883 -1.05 -12.06 6.31
N LYS A 884 -0.54 -13.12 5.67
CA LYS A 884 -1.35 -14.26 5.13
C LYS A 884 -2.65 -13.82 4.45
N CYS A 885 -2.51 -12.97 3.43
CA CYS A 885 -3.64 -12.32 2.74
C CYS A 885 -4.60 -13.31 2.04
N ASP A 886 -4.13 -14.52 1.73
CA ASP A 886 -4.92 -15.63 1.19
C ASP A 886 -5.71 -16.42 2.23
N GLN A 887 -5.47 -16.19 3.53
CA GLN A 887 -6.22 -16.81 4.62
C GLN A 887 -7.19 -15.81 5.27
N PHE A 888 -6.72 -14.59 5.57
CA PHE A 888 -7.56 -13.49 6.00
C PHE A 888 -7.09 -12.23 5.31
N CYS A 889 -7.87 -11.68 4.37
CA CYS A 889 -7.52 -10.43 3.69
C CYS A 889 -8.00 -9.21 4.49
N GLU A 890 -9.32 -9.06 4.67
CA GLU A 890 -9.99 -8.01 5.47
C GLU A 890 -9.54 -6.54 5.25
N ILE A 891 -8.69 -6.24 4.25
CA ILE A 891 -8.09 -4.91 4.10
C ILE A 891 -9.18 -3.85 3.93
N CYS A 892 -10.23 -4.12 3.15
CA CYS A 892 -11.34 -3.19 2.92
C CYS A 892 -12.10 -2.82 4.21
N LYS A 893 -12.17 -3.73 5.18
CA LYS A 893 -12.72 -3.50 6.52
C LYS A 893 -11.76 -2.62 7.32
N GLU A 894 -10.47 -2.88 7.28
CA GLU A 894 -9.48 -2.10 8.06
C GLU A 894 -9.37 -0.65 7.62
N VAL A 895 -9.33 -0.41 6.31
CA VAL A 895 -9.10 0.92 5.73
C VAL A 895 -10.38 1.76 5.62
N CYS A 896 -11.56 1.17 5.83
CA CYS A 896 -12.80 1.92 5.76
C CYS A 896 -12.92 2.82 7.00
N PRO A 897 -12.84 4.16 6.86
CA PRO A 897 -12.94 5.04 8.02
C PRO A 897 -14.31 4.91 8.68
N ASN A 898 -15.38 4.76 7.90
CA ASN A 898 -16.74 4.69 8.42
C ASN A 898 -17.17 3.29 8.88
N ARG A 899 -16.29 2.29 8.78
CA ARG A 899 -16.60 0.88 9.13
C ARG A 899 -17.73 0.26 8.29
N ALA A 900 -17.97 0.78 7.08
CA ALA A 900 -18.99 0.31 6.15
C ALA A 900 -18.67 -1.03 5.46
N ASN A 901 -17.46 -1.58 5.64
CA ASN A 901 -17.15 -2.95 5.22
C ASN A 901 -16.92 -3.78 6.49
N VAL A 902 -17.71 -4.83 6.67
CA VAL A 902 -17.60 -5.74 7.81
C VAL A 902 -17.24 -7.14 7.33
N ALA A 903 -16.49 -7.88 8.15
CA ALA A 903 -16.17 -9.27 7.91
C ALA A 903 -17.07 -10.13 8.82
N ILE A 904 -17.81 -11.08 8.24
CA ILE A 904 -18.71 -11.97 8.95
C ILE A 904 -18.33 -13.43 8.66
N SER A 905 -18.45 -14.31 9.64
CA SER A 905 -18.23 -15.74 9.46
C SER A 905 -19.43 -16.37 8.76
N VAL A 906 -19.22 -17.03 7.62
CA VAL A 906 -20.31 -17.68 6.87
C VAL A 906 -19.91 -19.10 6.49
N PRO A 907 -20.48 -20.12 7.17
CA PRO A 907 -20.16 -21.51 6.88
C PRO A 907 -20.47 -21.90 5.42
N GLY A 908 -19.67 -22.79 4.85
CA GLY A 908 -19.89 -23.35 3.51
C GLY A 908 -19.14 -22.66 2.38
N TYR A 909 -18.41 -21.57 2.67
CA TYR A 909 -17.51 -20.90 1.74
C TYR A 909 -16.05 -21.38 1.90
N GLU A 910 -15.21 -21.14 0.90
CA GLU A 910 -13.77 -21.46 0.99
C GLU A 910 -13.06 -20.59 2.03
N ASN A 911 -13.42 -19.31 2.07
CA ASN A 911 -12.97 -18.39 3.08
C ASN A 911 -13.99 -18.34 4.21
N LEU A 912 -13.53 -18.58 5.44
CA LEU A 912 -14.40 -18.55 6.63
C LEU A 912 -15.12 -17.20 6.74
N HIS A 913 -14.40 -16.11 6.48
CA HIS A 913 -14.94 -14.76 6.55
C HIS A 913 -15.32 -14.24 5.16
N GLN A 914 -16.55 -13.72 5.07
CA GLN A 914 -17.06 -13.01 3.90
C GLN A 914 -17.18 -11.51 4.20
N ILE A 915 -17.05 -10.68 3.17
CA ILE A 915 -17.17 -9.22 3.31
C ILE A 915 -18.60 -8.82 2.99
N LEU A 916 -19.27 -8.20 3.96
CA LEU A 916 -20.57 -7.55 3.81
C LEU A 916 -20.34 -6.03 3.76
N HIS A 917 -20.94 -5.36 2.77
CA HIS A 917 -20.96 -3.91 2.68
C HIS A 917 -22.23 -3.35 3.34
N MET A 918 -22.08 -2.28 4.12
CA MET A 918 -23.16 -1.58 4.83
C MET A 918 -23.42 -0.25 4.12
N ASP A 919 -24.47 -0.17 3.31
CA ASP A 919 -24.72 0.99 2.44
C ASP A 919 -24.89 2.28 3.25
N GLY A 920 -25.75 2.25 4.27
CA GLY A 920 -26.07 3.40 5.13
C GLY A 920 -24.91 3.91 6.02
N MET A 921 -23.70 3.36 5.91
CA MET A 921 -22.49 3.88 6.57
C MET A 921 -21.46 4.42 5.56
N CYS A 922 -21.71 4.26 4.27
CA CYS A 922 -20.75 4.52 3.20
C CYS A 922 -20.99 5.90 2.56
N ASN A 923 -19.95 6.74 2.50
CA ASN A 923 -19.96 8.01 1.77
C ASN A 923 -19.19 7.94 0.45
N GLU A 924 -18.96 6.73 -0.08
CA GLU A 924 -18.17 6.49 -1.29
C GLU A 924 -16.78 7.13 -1.33
N CYS A 925 -16.11 7.30 -0.18
CA CYS A 925 -14.78 7.92 -0.15
C CYS A 925 -13.74 7.22 -1.04
N GLY A 926 -13.96 5.96 -1.43
CA GLY A 926 -13.11 5.20 -2.34
C GLY A 926 -11.89 4.55 -1.70
N ASN A 927 -11.61 4.83 -0.42
CA ASN A 927 -10.38 4.35 0.22
C ASN A 927 -10.26 2.81 0.21
N CYS A 928 -11.38 2.07 0.37
CA CYS A 928 -11.36 0.61 0.26
C CYS A 928 -11.05 0.11 -1.17
N ALA A 929 -11.39 0.88 -2.20
CA ALA A 929 -11.05 0.57 -3.58
C ALA A 929 -9.55 0.72 -3.80
N THR A 930 -8.92 1.77 -3.28
CA THR A 930 -7.46 1.98 -3.36
C THR A 930 -6.68 0.74 -2.92
N PHE A 931 -7.14 0.07 -1.85
CA PHE A 931 -6.42 -1.03 -1.23
C PHE A 931 -6.95 -2.43 -1.54
N CYS A 932 -7.98 -2.59 -2.36
CA CYS A 932 -8.39 -3.93 -2.80
C CYS A 932 -7.30 -4.55 -3.70
N PRO A 933 -6.83 -5.78 -3.47
CA PRO A 933 -5.82 -6.42 -4.33
C PRO A 933 -6.36 -6.81 -5.73
N HIS A 934 -7.68 -6.80 -5.90
CA HIS A 934 -8.37 -7.02 -7.17
C HIS A 934 -8.56 -5.70 -7.93
N ALA A 935 -8.85 -5.79 -9.22
CA ALA A 935 -9.35 -4.69 -10.03
C ALA A 935 -10.85 -4.40 -9.73
N GLY A 936 -11.20 -4.30 -8.44
CA GLY A 936 -12.57 -4.03 -7.99
C GLY A 936 -12.65 -2.95 -6.91
N LEU A 937 -13.89 -2.59 -6.59
CA LEU A 937 -14.36 -1.52 -5.72
C LEU A 937 -15.19 -2.15 -4.59
N PRO A 938 -14.63 -2.45 -3.40
CA PRO A 938 -15.36 -3.18 -2.37
C PRO A 938 -16.70 -2.54 -1.96
N TYR A 939 -16.79 -1.21 -1.98
CA TYR A 939 -18.03 -0.48 -1.68
C TYR A 939 -19.12 -0.56 -2.77
N LYS A 940 -18.81 -1.12 -3.96
CA LYS A 940 -19.77 -1.35 -5.06
C LYS A 940 -19.95 -2.83 -5.39
N ASP A 941 -18.87 -3.59 -5.34
CA ASP A 941 -18.81 -4.96 -5.86
C ASP A 941 -19.15 -6.03 -4.80
N LYS A 942 -19.19 -5.67 -3.51
CA LYS A 942 -19.50 -6.62 -2.42
C LYS A 942 -20.98 -6.70 -2.12
N PHE A 943 -21.38 -7.82 -1.53
CA PHE A 943 -22.76 -8.07 -1.14
C PHE A 943 -23.19 -7.04 -0.11
N THR A 944 -24.25 -6.30 -0.41
CA THR A 944 -24.67 -5.13 0.36
C THR A 944 -25.87 -5.45 1.25
N LEU A 945 -25.79 -5.03 2.51
CA LEU A 945 -26.94 -4.90 3.40
C LEU A 945 -27.42 -3.44 3.36
N TYR A 946 -28.71 -3.28 3.11
CA TYR A 946 -29.41 -2.00 3.12
C TYR A 946 -30.21 -1.85 4.41
N TRP A 947 -30.19 -0.65 4.99
CA TRP A 947 -30.95 -0.34 6.20
C TRP A 947 -32.33 0.21 5.89
N THR A 948 -32.47 0.97 4.80
CA THR A 948 -33.76 1.53 4.39
C THR A 948 -34.10 1.18 2.96
N ARG A 949 -35.37 1.39 2.59
CA ARG A 949 -35.84 1.29 1.22
C ARG A 949 -35.18 2.34 0.31
N GLU A 950 -34.95 3.54 0.83
CA GLU A 950 -34.25 4.62 0.12
C GLU A 950 -32.81 4.20 -0.23
N ASP A 951 -32.05 3.64 0.73
CA ASP A 951 -30.69 3.13 0.48
C ASP A 951 -30.70 2.05 -0.61
N PHE A 952 -31.69 1.16 -0.56
CA PHE A 952 -31.86 0.12 -1.56
C PHE A 952 -32.12 0.73 -2.94
N GLU A 953 -33.07 1.67 -3.05
CA GLU A 953 -33.50 2.28 -4.32
C GLU A 953 -32.43 3.17 -4.96
N ASP A 954 -31.64 3.89 -4.15
CA ASP A 954 -30.57 4.76 -4.63
C ASP A 954 -29.29 3.99 -5.01
N SER A 955 -29.20 2.71 -4.68
CA SER A 955 -28.04 1.86 -4.92
C SER A 955 -28.29 0.84 -6.03
N GLU A 956 -27.22 0.46 -6.74
CA GLU A 956 -27.27 -0.61 -7.76
C GLU A 956 -26.58 -1.89 -7.28
N ASN A 957 -26.04 -1.91 -6.05
CA ASN A 957 -25.26 -3.05 -5.58
C ASN A 957 -26.13 -4.31 -5.43
N VAL A 958 -25.49 -5.46 -5.63
CA VAL A 958 -26.07 -6.77 -5.32
C VAL A 958 -26.21 -6.90 -3.81
N GLY A 959 -27.39 -7.21 -3.31
CA GLY A 959 -27.63 -7.12 -1.88
C GLY A 959 -29.07 -7.34 -1.46
N PHE A 960 -29.36 -7.04 -0.20
CA PHE A 960 -30.67 -7.25 0.40
C PHE A 960 -31.06 -6.18 1.42
N LEU A 961 -32.35 -5.92 1.49
CA LEU A 961 -33.03 -5.16 2.54
C LEU A 961 -33.97 -6.11 3.27
N LYS A 962 -33.90 -6.17 4.60
CA LYS A 962 -34.88 -6.91 5.41
C LYS A 962 -36.18 -6.11 5.49
N LEU A 963 -37.31 -6.75 5.17
CA LEU A 963 -38.64 -6.14 5.21
C LEU A 963 -39.46 -6.62 6.41
N ASP A 964 -39.28 -7.87 6.83
CA ASP A 964 -39.98 -8.51 7.95
C ASP A 964 -39.25 -9.82 8.34
N ASP A 965 -39.81 -10.59 9.26
CA ASP A 965 -39.38 -11.98 9.49
C ASP A 965 -39.53 -12.82 8.21
N ASP A 966 -38.42 -13.41 7.77
CA ASP A 966 -38.33 -14.26 6.58
C ASP A 966 -38.84 -13.59 5.29
N ARG A 967 -38.75 -12.26 5.20
CA ARG A 967 -39.10 -11.49 3.98
C ARG A 967 -38.04 -10.43 3.70
N TYR A 968 -37.43 -10.51 2.52
CA TYR A 968 -36.34 -9.64 2.08
C TYR A 968 -36.61 -9.12 0.69
N LEU A 969 -36.26 -7.86 0.44
CA LEU A 969 -36.12 -7.31 -0.89
C LEU A 969 -34.67 -7.54 -1.34
N VAL A 970 -34.48 -8.18 -2.49
CA VAL A 970 -33.15 -8.63 -2.96
C VAL A 970 -32.89 -8.05 -4.35
N ARG A 971 -31.66 -7.58 -4.58
CA ARG A 971 -31.13 -7.26 -5.91
C ARG A 971 -30.06 -8.29 -6.28
N ASP A 972 -30.22 -8.96 -7.42
CA ASP A 972 -29.25 -9.93 -7.91
C ASP A 972 -28.18 -9.32 -8.83
N ALA A 973 -27.23 -10.15 -9.27
CA ALA A 973 -26.14 -9.74 -10.17
C ALA A 973 -26.59 -9.33 -11.59
N ASN A 974 -27.85 -9.58 -11.95
CA ASN A 974 -28.47 -9.13 -13.21
C ASN A 974 -29.35 -7.90 -13.01
N THR A 975 -29.17 -7.20 -11.88
CA THR A 975 -29.93 -6.01 -11.44
C THR A 975 -31.43 -6.24 -11.26
N GLN A 976 -31.88 -7.50 -11.19
CA GLN A 976 -33.29 -7.81 -10.97
C GLN A 976 -33.63 -7.65 -9.48
N VAL A 977 -34.73 -6.95 -9.21
CA VAL A 977 -35.27 -6.74 -7.87
C VAL A 977 -36.46 -7.66 -7.63
N PHE A 978 -36.48 -8.34 -6.48
CA PHE A 978 -37.57 -9.22 -6.08
C PHE A 978 -37.68 -9.40 -4.58
N GLU A 979 -38.87 -9.77 -4.11
CA GLU A 979 -39.07 -10.21 -2.73
C GLU A 979 -38.88 -11.73 -2.63
N SER A 980 -38.23 -12.18 -1.56
CA SER A 980 -38.02 -13.60 -1.27
C SER A 980 -37.95 -13.81 0.24
N GLY A 981 -38.34 -14.99 0.71
CA GLY A 981 -37.87 -15.50 2.00
C GLY A 981 -36.61 -16.35 1.85
N ILE A 982 -36.00 -16.73 2.98
CA ILE A 982 -34.84 -17.64 3.04
C ILE A 982 -35.21 -19.00 3.64
N ARG A 983 -36.27 -19.06 4.46
CA ARG A 983 -36.82 -20.27 5.08
C ARG A 983 -38.08 -20.73 4.34
N LYS A 984 -39.01 -19.82 4.06
CA LYS A 984 -40.28 -20.07 3.36
C LYS A 984 -40.40 -19.18 2.14
N ASN A 985 -41.27 -19.55 1.19
CA ASN A 985 -41.58 -18.73 0.01
C ASN A 985 -40.33 -18.20 -0.74
N ARG A 986 -39.28 -19.03 -0.83
CA ARG A 986 -38.03 -18.67 -1.50
C ARG A 986 -38.27 -18.51 -3.00
N ASP A 987 -37.95 -17.33 -3.54
CA ASP A 987 -37.95 -17.08 -4.98
C ASP A 987 -36.87 -17.93 -5.65
N LYS A 988 -37.14 -18.41 -6.87
CA LYS A 988 -36.20 -19.28 -7.61
C LYS A 988 -34.90 -18.56 -7.98
N ARG A 989 -34.90 -17.23 -8.03
CA ARG A 989 -33.71 -16.40 -8.29
C ARG A 989 -32.80 -16.26 -7.07
N MET A 990 -33.30 -16.57 -5.88
CA MET A 990 -32.54 -16.47 -4.64
C MET A 990 -31.44 -17.53 -4.63
N LEU A 991 -30.16 -17.11 -4.70
CA LEU A 991 -29.00 -18.02 -4.73
C LEU A 991 -28.70 -18.57 -3.32
N ASP A 992 -28.14 -19.79 -3.25
CA ASP A 992 -27.77 -20.42 -1.96
C ASP A 992 -26.76 -19.58 -1.20
N GLY A 993 -25.82 -18.95 -1.91
CA GLY A 993 -24.85 -18.04 -1.30
C GLY A 993 -25.50 -16.83 -0.63
N PHE A 994 -26.59 -16.28 -1.22
CA PHE A 994 -27.32 -15.15 -0.62
C PHE A 994 -28.06 -15.61 0.63
N VAL A 995 -28.69 -16.80 0.56
CA VAL A 995 -29.34 -17.41 1.72
C VAL A 995 -28.35 -17.61 2.85
N ALA A 996 -27.15 -18.12 2.58
CA ALA A 996 -26.11 -18.32 3.59
C ALA A 996 -25.68 -17.00 4.24
N MET A 997 -25.42 -15.95 3.44
CA MET A 997 -25.07 -14.62 3.95
C MET A 997 -26.17 -14.04 4.83
N ILE A 998 -27.42 -14.03 4.36
CA ILE A 998 -28.55 -13.48 5.13
C ILE A 998 -28.79 -14.29 6.40
N SER A 999 -28.68 -15.62 6.32
CA SER A 999 -28.86 -16.49 7.49
C SER A 999 -27.79 -16.23 8.55
N ALA A 1000 -26.52 -16.06 8.15
CA ALA A 1000 -25.44 -15.70 9.06
C ALA A 1000 -25.69 -14.33 9.70
N VAL A 1001 -26.12 -13.33 8.91
CA VAL A 1001 -26.47 -12.01 9.45
C VAL A 1001 -27.60 -12.09 10.48
N GLU A 1002 -28.67 -12.85 10.21
CA GLU A 1002 -29.78 -12.98 11.17
C GLU A 1002 -29.41 -13.73 12.45
N ALA A 1003 -28.64 -14.81 12.32
CA ALA A 1003 -28.34 -15.70 13.43
C ALA A 1003 -27.22 -15.16 14.32
N ASP A 1004 -26.13 -14.73 13.69
CA ASP A 1004 -24.85 -14.49 14.35
C ASP A 1004 -24.48 -13.00 14.38
N TYR A 1005 -25.06 -12.17 13.51
CA TYR A 1005 -24.77 -10.74 13.44
C TYR A 1005 -26.01 -9.82 13.44
N PRO A 1006 -27.05 -10.08 14.28
CA PRO A 1006 -28.31 -9.35 14.21
C PRO A 1006 -28.17 -7.85 14.47
N TRP A 1007 -27.11 -7.42 15.15
CA TRP A 1007 -26.83 -6.00 15.40
C TRP A 1007 -26.40 -5.21 14.16
N LEU A 1008 -26.07 -5.89 13.05
CA LEU A 1008 -25.81 -5.24 11.76
C LEU A 1008 -27.11 -4.79 11.09
N LEU A 1009 -28.23 -5.45 11.39
CA LEU A 1009 -29.54 -5.00 10.95
C LEU A 1009 -29.89 -3.73 11.73
N LYS A 1010 -30.44 -2.73 11.04
CA LYS A 1010 -30.90 -1.52 11.71
C LYS A 1010 -32.03 -1.89 12.68
N TYR A 1011 -31.95 -1.39 13.91
CA TYR A 1011 -33.07 -1.42 14.85
C TYR A 1011 -34.03 -0.30 14.45
N ASP A 1012 -35.27 -0.65 14.09
CA ASP A 1012 -36.36 0.32 14.14
C ASP A 1012 -36.78 0.41 15.61
N ALA A 1013 -36.59 1.59 16.22
CA ALA A 1013 -37.08 1.90 17.56
C ALA A 1013 -38.59 2.14 17.55
#